data_AF-A0A914CZA2-F1
#
_entry.id   AF-A0A914CZA2-F1
#
_cell.length_a   1.000
_cell.length_b   1.000
_cell.length_c   1.000
_cell.angle_alpha   90.00
_cell.angle_beta   90.00
_cell.angle_gamma   90.00
#
_symmetry.space_group_name_H-M   'P 1'
#
loop_
_entity.id
_entity.type
_entity.pdbx_description
1 polymer ?
#
loop_
_entity_poly.entity_id
_entity_poly.type
_entity_poly.pdbx_seq_one_letter_code
_entity_poly.pdbx_strand_id
1 'polypeptide(L)'
;MNIYLFLCLLGSFWWNVVSDRIPCGKSFVPCQPDALSANIQPRVYGVQNTQVKRSQIPEPLIRVAAHEARLEVEKVFNESGIKPLDYRHPAIVSIREYNWLHPIEQHMKDNSLSAYVSTLISRKLKQLGLKEADLLNGLSKTGLEESALGEICPRPATQTCLATSYRSFSGQCNNVQNPLWGTSLEPMQRLAIPAYADGIMSPREAKSGNSLPNARKLSLELFSNPFERHSSVTEMAAYWFHFVATDIGEVVPNQCLLKGLSVSLPCCLSGFSHPDCDQIDIPASDSFYKRVGVSCLPHSRTLPAPREDCQLGHREQANKVSSFIDASPIYGSSKETAQALRAHGSGRLQTSSYFGLYDLLPTDLNSGHYCQSDDPKKKCFASGSTDVNLLPGISAIHTLWLRQHNHLVDKLKEVNRHWSDEKLYEEARRIVIAQIQHITYTEMLPVIIGHENMKAFDVITAESDFESGYDVQIDATALNEFVTLASTLAFSWIANEAKRPFSEQFNNPNRLYEHFGLERVLQELFSDRAEKHGLKISEEFRGKFLKSKISGVGLDLIAMTLKQERDHGLPSYVSMRRHCGLSKLYTFNDLREIVSESYVADKMSNLYETVEDIDLLVGVMAEKPTKGSFVGPTLACIIGNQFYKTRRGDRFWYENFFAPSAFTAEQLAQIRRTSLARVICDLTDISEIQPHTFMTQDAYENVAIPCDSTVFPPMEMSAWIDPEAPLQLPITSETIQKVVQLAEKNRQEQRKRESQNIRRNQRSFQKGDPLFAYSSMMRAKKEAKEIAQVSEILLESTRILFRGETLPDGEEIPALDITSLQNILPNIDVSTFVANYTAFLSEDGQATADECLPKMLPCDHTSRYRTYSGWCNNLKFPHYGNAFTPLRHLTPPVYDD
;
A
#
# COMPACT_ATOMS: atom_id res chain seq x y z
N MET A 1 57.60 -46.57 33.06
CA MET A 1 56.77 -46.60 34.27
C MET A 1 55.52 -45.77 34.01
N ASN A 2 54.45 -46.49 33.67
CA ASN A 2 53.02 -46.12 33.67
C ASN A 2 52.53 -44.80 33.07
N ILE A 3 52.19 -44.90 31.77
CA ILE A 3 50.83 -44.65 31.24
C ILE A 3 49.84 -45.48 32.08
N TYR A 4 48.64 -44.97 32.44
CA TYR A 4 47.36 -45.72 32.59
C TYR A 4 46.32 -45.14 33.58
N LEU A 5 46.59 -44.10 34.38
CA LEU A 5 45.67 -43.77 35.49
C LEU A 5 44.77 -42.53 35.37
N PHE A 6 44.77 -41.79 34.26
CA PHE A 6 43.85 -40.64 34.09
C PHE A 6 42.73 -40.84 33.06
N LEU A 7 42.62 -42.06 32.51
CA LEU A 7 41.59 -42.46 31.53
C LEU A 7 40.40 -43.24 32.14
N CYS A 8 40.27 -43.31 33.47
CA CYS A 8 39.27 -44.19 34.13
C CYS A 8 38.26 -43.51 35.07
N LEU A 9 38.08 -42.18 35.02
CA LEU A 9 37.21 -41.48 36.00
C LEU A 9 35.93 -40.83 35.46
N LEU A 10 35.52 -41.04 34.21
CA LEU A 10 34.24 -40.50 33.71
C LEU A 10 33.51 -41.45 32.75
N GLY A 11 33.39 -42.72 33.14
CA GLY A 11 32.64 -43.69 32.35
C GLY A 11 32.13 -44.85 33.18
N SER A 12 31.01 -44.64 33.89
CA SER A 12 30.00 -45.68 34.16
C SER A 12 29.02 -45.20 35.23
N PHE A 13 28.04 -44.40 34.87
CA PHE A 13 26.74 -44.39 35.53
C PHE A 13 25.78 -43.68 34.58
N TRP A 14 24.97 -44.47 33.87
CA TRP A 14 23.56 -44.26 33.52
C TRP A 14 23.25 -45.01 32.21
N TRP A 15 22.74 -46.22 32.39
CA TRP A 15 21.90 -46.91 31.42
C TRP A 15 20.47 -46.90 31.97
N ASN A 16 19.51 -46.85 31.04
CA ASN A 16 18.04 -46.87 31.18
C ASN A 16 17.34 -45.51 31.31
N VAL A 17 17.20 -44.81 30.17
CA VAL A 17 15.87 -44.35 29.71
C VAL A 17 15.80 -44.54 28.19
N VAL A 18 14.74 -45.21 27.76
CA VAL A 18 14.39 -45.58 26.38
C VAL A 18 14.07 -44.33 25.56
N SER A 19 14.65 -44.22 24.35
CA SER A 19 14.18 -43.34 23.28
C SER A 19 14.48 -43.97 21.92
N ASP A 20 13.66 -44.94 21.54
CA ASP A 20 13.49 -45.31 20.14
C ASP A 20 12.52 -44.30 19.52
N ARG A 21 13.06 -43.27 18.85
CA ARG A 21 12.47 -42.49 17.74
C ARG A 21 13.43 -41.36 17.32
N ILE A 22 14.52 -41.73 16.65
CA ILE A 22 15.27 -40.81 15.80
C ILE A 22 15.11 -41.32 14.36
N PRO A 23 14.33 -40.67 13.49
CA PRO A 23 14.35 -40.99 12.08
C PRO A 23 15.61 -40.40 11.45
N CYS A 24 16.36 -41.24 10.74
CA CYS A 24 17.52 -40.88 9.94
C CYS A 24 17.16 -39.74 8.96
N GLY A 25 17.76 -38.56 9.17
CA GLY A 25 17.61 -37.37 8.32
C GLY A 25 18.89 -37.05 7.57
N LYS A 26 18.76 -36.62 6.31
CA LYS A 26 19.84 -36.49 5.31
C LYS A 26 21.02 -35.61 5.77
N SER A 27 22.13 -36.22 6.17
CA SER A 27 23.49 -35.65 6.15
C SER A 27 24.53 -36.80 6.22
N PHE A 28 25.18 -37.10 5.08
CA PHE A 28 26.30 -38.06 4.85
C PHE A 28 25.92 -39.57 4.92
N VAL A 29 25.87 -40.37 3.84
CA VAL A 29 26.93 -40.92 2.94
C VAL A 29 26.29 -41.34 1.57
N PRO A 30 27.02 -41.43 0.42
CA PRO A 30 26.43 -41.80 -0.89
C PRO A 30 26.34 -43.32 -1.17
N CYS A 31 25.59 -43.65 -2.24
CA CYS A 31 25.39 -44.93 -2.97
C CYS A 31 24.21 -45.80 -2.47
N GLN A 32 23.25 -46.29 -3.27
CA GLN A 32 23.10 -46.44 -4.72
C GLN A 32 21.59 -46.60 -5.09
N PRO A 33 21.21 -46.63 -6.39
CA PRO A 33 19.84 -46.39 -6.88
C PRO A 33 18.93 -47.63 -6.78
N ASP A 34 17.63 -47.38 -6.93
CA ASP A 34 16.53 -48.34 -7.03
C ASP A 34 15.96 -48.88 -5.72
N ALA A 35 14.95 -48.17 -5.19
CA ALA A 35 13.64 -48.77 -4.88
C ALA A 35 12.65 -47.75 -4.27
N LEU A 36 11.48 -47.70 -4.92
CA LEU A 36 10.14 -47.46 -4.35
C LEU A 36 9.72 -46.02 -4.00
N SER A 37 8.99 -45.48 -4.98
CA SER A 37 7.94 -44.47 -4.91
C SER A 37 7.05 -44.53 -3.66
N ALA A 38 6.87 -43.38 -3.00
CA ALA A 38 5.67 -43.10 -2.23
C ALA A 38 5.28 -41.62 -2.40
N ASN A 39 4.25 -41.40 -3.21
CA ASN A 39 3.55 -40.13 -3.41
C ASN A 39 2.94 -39.63 -2.10
N ILE A 40 3.30 -38.43 -1.66
CA ILE A 40 2.43 -37.60 -0.80
C ILE A 40 2.44 -36.19 -1.41
N GLN A 41 1.45 -35.93 -2.27
CA GLN A 41 1.12 -34.59 -2.75
C GLN A 41 0.20 -33.91 -1.73
N PRO A 42 0.37 -32.61 -1.43
CA PRO A 42 -0.73 -31.80 -0.92
C PRO A 42 -1.84 -31.78 -1.97
N ARG A 43 -3.06 -32.15 -1.59
CA ARG A 43 -4.25 -32.08 -2.45
C ARG A 43 -4.61 -30.61 -2.71
N VAL A 44 -3.89 -29.99 -3.64
CA VAL A 44 -4.43 -28.92 -4.48
C VAL A 44 -5.37 -29.61 -5.46
N TYR A 45 -6.66 -29.27 -5.41
CA TYR A 45 -7.59 -29.76 -6.41
C TYR A 45 -7.21 -29.20 -7.79
N GLY A 46 -6.52 -30.03 -8.58
CA GLY A 46 -6.59 -30.01 -10.03
C GLY A 46 -5.82 -28.91 -10.77
N VAL A 47 -4.49 -28.84 -10.61
CA VAL A 47 -3.62 -28.44 -11.72
C VAL A 47 -2.48 -29.46 -11.79
N GLN A 48 -2.61 -30.43 -12.70
CA GLN A 48 -1.45 -31.23 -13.08
C GLN A 48 -0.41 -30.28 -13.66
N ASN A 49 0.81 -30.35 -13.11
CA ASN A 49 1.97 -29.62 -13.59
C ASN A 49 2.39 -30.22 -14.95
N THR A 50 1.60 -29.96 -15.99
CA THR A 50 2.03 -30.18 -17.37
C THR A 50 3.15 -29.20 -17.63
N GLN A 51 4.35 -29.71 -17.92
CA GLN A 51 5.37 -28.94 -18.61
C GLN A 51 4.73 -28.37 -19.89
N VAL A 52 4.27 -27.12 -19.82
CA VAL A 52 3.69 -26.42 -20.96
C VAL A 52 4.83 -26.25 -21.94
N LYS A 53 4.79 -27.01 -23.06
CA LYS A 53 5.58 -26.66 -24.24
C LYS A 53 5.26 -25.21 -24.56
N ARG A 54 6.21 -24.28 -24.31
CA ARG A 54 6.06 -22.88 -24.71
C ARG A 54 5.65 -22.85 -26.18
N SER A 55 4.43 -22.40 -26.45
CA SER A 55 3.96 -22.17 -27.80
C SER A 55 4.88 -21.11 -28.42
N GLN A 56 5.69 -21.49 -29.40
CA GLN A 56 6.50 -20.54 -30.17
C GLN A 56 5.56 -19.74 -31.07
N ILE A 57 4.97 -18.70 -30.52
CA ILE A 57 4.26 -17.70 -31.30
C ILE A 57 5.32 -16.99 -32.15
N PRO A 58 5.14 -16.87 -33.48
CA PRO A 58 6.12 -16.21 -34.32
C PRO A 58 6.36 -14.78 -33.83
N GLU A 59 7.61 -14.48 -33.49
CA GLU A 59 8.01 -13.16 -33.01
C GLU A 59 7.56 -11.99 -33.91
N PRO A 60 7.56 -12.11 -35.25
CA PRO A 60 7.02 -11.06 -36.12
C PRO A 60 5.54 -10.75 -35.87
N LEU A 61 4.73 -11.76 -35.52
CA LEU A 61 3.30 -11.58 -35.25
C LEU A 61 3.08 -10.74 -33.98
N ILE A 62 3.89 -10.98 -32.95
CA ILE A 62 3.87 -10.22 -31.70
C ILE A 62 4.25 -8.76 -31.96
N ARG A 63 5.30 -8.52 -32.76
CA ARG A 63 5.76 -7.17 -33.10
C ARG A 63 4.71 -6.39 -33.90
N VAL A 64 4.05 -7.03 -34.87
CA VAL A 64 2.97 -6.40 -35.65
C VAL A 64 1.77 -6.07 -34.75
N ALA A 65 1.33 -7.05 -33.94
CA ALA A 65 0.22 -6.83 -33.00
C ALA A 65 0.53 -5.71 -32.00
N ALA A 66 1.77 -5.63 -31.49
CA ALA A 66 2.22 -4.58 -30.59
C ALA A 66 2.22 -3.20 -31.24
N HIS A 67 2.71 -3.10 -32.47
CA HIS A 67 2.73 -1.84 -33.21
C HIS A 67 1.30 -1.34 -33.52
N GLU A 68 0.42 -2.21 -34.02
CA GLU A 68 -0.98 -1.86 -34.28
C GLU A 68 -1.73 -1.46 -33.00
N ALA A 69 -1.54 -2.23 -31.92
CA ALA A 69 -2.17 -1.93 -30.64
C ALA A 69 -1.72 -0.58 -30.09
N ARG A 70 -0.42 -0.26 -30.17
CA ARG A 70 0.11 1.02 -29.74
C ARG A 70 -0.52 2.19 -30.49
N LEU A 71 -0.56 2.13 -31.83
CA LEU A 71 -1.18 3.18 -32.65
C LEU A 71 -2.66 3.39 -32.31
N GLU A 72 -3.40 2.31 -32.08
CA GLU A 72 -4.82 2.36 -31.73
C GLU A 72 -5.04 3.00 -30.35
N VAL A 73 -4.23 2.63 -29.35
CA VAL A 73 -4.32 3.20 -28.00
C VAL A 73 -3.87 4.66 -27.97
N GLU A 74 -2.75 5.02 -28.60
CA GLU A 74 -2.26 6.40 -28.68
C GLU A 74 -3.28 7.32 -29.36
N LYS A 75 -3.96 6.84 -30.40
CA LYS A 75 -5.06 7.57 -31.04
C LYS A 75 -6.18 7.88 -30.04
N VAL A 76 -6.63 6.89 -29.28
CA VAL A 76 -7.68 7.06 -28.27
C VAL A 76 -7.22 8.04 -27.19
N PHE A 77 -5.99 7.89 -26.67
CA PHE A 77 -5.44 8.79 -25.64
C PHE A 77 -5.35 10.24 -26.12
N ASN A 78 -4.93 10.47 -27.36
CA ASN A 78 -4.83 11.81 -27.95
C ASN A 78 -6.20 12.43 -28.25
N GLU A 79 -7.16 11.64 -28.75
CA GLU A 79 -8.52 12.11 -29.07
C GLU A 79 -9.36 12.40 -27.81
N SER A 80 -9.06 11.71 -26.71
CA SER A 80 -9.72 11.89 -25.40
C SER A 80 -9.48 13.27 -24.78
N GLY A 81 -8.42 13.98 -25.17
CA GLY A 81 -8.03 15.27 -24.61
C GLY A 81 -8.78 16.51 -25.15
N ILE A 82 -9.74 16.35 -26.09
CA ILE A 82 -10.17 17.47 -26.94
C ILE A 82 -11.62 17.95 -26.70
N LYS A 83 -12.49 17.18 -26.01
CA LYS A 83 -13.90 17.56 -25.84
C LYS A 83 -14.28 17.79 -24.36
N PRO A 84 -14.67 19.02 -23.97
CA PRO A 84 -15.15 19.28 -22.61
C PRO A 84 -16.48 18.57 -22.33
N LEU A 85 -16.73 18.25 -21.05
CA LEU A 85 -17.99 17.70 -20.55
C LEU A 85 -19.21 18.47 -21.06
N ASP A 86 -20.31 17.76 -21.30
CA ASP A 86 -21.61 18.40 -21.50
C ASP A 86 -22.08 19.03 -20.19
N TYR A 87 -21.95 20.34 -20.09
CA TYR A 87 -22.39 21.13 -18.94
C TYR A 87 -23.90 21.06 -18.70
N ARG A 88 -24.68 20.45 -19.60
CA ARG A 88 -26.15 20.34 -19.49
C ARG A 88 -26.64 19.07 -18.79
N HIS A 89 -25.78 18.10 -18.49
CA HIS A 89 -26.21 16.87 -17.82
C HIS A 89 -26.66 17.15 -16.38
N PRO A 90 -27.88 16.75 -15.94
CA PRO A 90 -28.38 17.08 -14.60
C PRO A 90 -27.51 16.56 -13.43
N ALA A 91 -26.79 15.45 -13.62
CA ALA A 91 -25.86 14.88 -12.62
C ALA A 91 -24.42 15.42 -12.73
N ILE A 92 -24.15 16.46 -13.54
CA ILE A 92 -22.77 16.92 -13.82
C ILE A 92 -21.99 17.34 -12.58
N VAL A 93 -22.66 17.98 -11.61
CA VAL A 93 -22.03 18.40 -10.35
C VAL A 93 -21.61 17.18 -9.53
N SER A 94 -22.49 16.20 -9.39
CA SER A 94 -22.24 14.95 -8.66
C SER A 94 -21.08 14.15 -9.26
N ILE A 95 -20.97 14.11 -10.59
CA ILE A 95 -19.86 13.44 -11.29
C ILE A 95 -18.55 14.19 -11.05
N ARG A 96 -18.57 15.52 -11.08
CA ARG A 96 -17.38 16.31 -10.75
C ARG A 96 -16.93 16.06 -9.33
N GLU A 97 -17.86 16.08 -8.37
CA GLU A 97 -17.55 15.76 -6.98
C GLU A 97 -16.96 14.34 -6.85
N TYR A 98 -17.55 13.35 -7.51
CA TYR A 98 -17.01 11.98 -7.51
C TYR A 98 -15.58 11.91 -8.06
N ASN A 99 -15.30 12.63 -9.14
CA ASN A 99 -13.97 12.70 -9.71
C ASN A 99 -12.96 13.45 -8.84
N TRP A 100 -13.41 14.45 -8.08
CA TRP A 100 -12.57 15.14 -7.09
C TRP A 100 -12.19 14.23 -5.92
N LEU A 101 -13.06 13.28 -5.56
CA LEU A 101 -12.72 12.24 -4.58
C LEU A 101 -11.67 11.26 -5.13
N HIS A 102 -11.55 11.12 -6.45
CA HIS A 102 -10.64 10.16 -7.10
C HIS A 102 -9.84 10.84 -8.24
N PRO A 103 -8.98 11.84 -7.95
CA PRO A 103 -8.26 12.54 -8.99
C PRO A 103 -7.21 11.63 -9.63
N ILE A 104 -6.93 11.88 -10.92
CA ILE A 104 -5.81 11.25 -11.62
C ILE A 104 -4.71 12.26 -11.89
N GLU A 105 -3.48 11.77 -11.94
CA GLU A 105 -2.30 12.53 -12.30
C GLU A 105 -1.67 12.02 -13.61
N GLN A 106 -0.77 12.81 -14.19
CA GLN A 106 -0.13 12.48 -15.47
C GLN A 106 0.63 11.14 -15.41
N HIS A 107 1.38 10.90 -14.33
CA HIS A 107 2.15 9.67 -14.18
C HIS A 107 1.25 8.41 -14.13
N MET A 108 0.03 8.51 -13.59
CA MET A 108 -0.95 7.42 -13.58
C MET A 108 -1.43 7.09 -15.01
N LYS A 109 -1.64 8.14 -15.82
CA LYS A 109 -1.98 7.99 -17.24
C LYS A 109 -0.87 7.32 -18.02
N ASP A 110 0.36 7.76 -17.79
CA ASP A 110 1.54 7.21 -18.45
C ASP A 110 1.73 5.72 -18.09
N ASN A 111 1.53 5.35 -16.82
CA ASN A 111 1.55 3.95 -16.38
C ASN A 111 0.45 3.13 -17.07
N SER A 112 -0.79 3.65 -17.10
CA SER A 112 -1.93 2.96 -17.71
C SER A 112 -1.79 2.73 -19.22
N LEU A 113 -1.03 3.58 -19.93
CA LEU A 113 -0.82 3.47 -21.37
C LEU A 113 -0.25 2.09 -21.74
N SER A 114 0.79 1.64 -21.02
CA SER A 114 1.42 0.34 -21.23
C SER A 114 0.43 -0.83 -20.99
N ALA A 115 -0.45 -0.69 -19.99
CA ALA A 115 -1.47 -1.66 -19.66
C ALA A 115 -2.53 -1.80 -20.78
N TYR A 116 -3.00 -0.68 -21.34
CA TYR A 116 -3.92 -0.69 -22.48
C TYR A 116 -3.31 -1.35 -23.70
N VAL A 117 -2.05 -1.04 -24.01
CA VAL A 117 -1.34 -1.66 -25.15
C VAL A 117 -1.19 -3.16 -24.91
N SER A 118 -0.70 -3.61 -23.75
CA SER A 118 -0.57 -5.04 -23.43
C SER A 118 -1.91 -5.79 -23.53
N THR A 119 -2.98 -5.22 -22.99
CA THR A 119 -4.31 -5.83 -23.01
C THR A 119 -4.86 -5.93 -24.43
N LEU A 120 -4.66 -4.89 -25.26
CA LEU A 120 -5.11 -4.90 -26.65
C LEU A 120 -4.32 -5.88 -27.53
N ILE A 121 -3.02 -6.03 -27.30
CA ILE A 121 -2.20 -7.08 -27.93
C ILE A 121 -2.78 -8.45 -27.58
N SER A 122 -3.07 -8.67 -26.29
CA SER A 122 -3.62 -9.94 -25.78
C SER A 122 -4.94 -10.29 -26.48
N ARG A 123 -5.83 -9.30 -26.65
CA ARG A 123 -7.08 -9.46 -27.39
C ARG A 123 -6.85 -9.80 -28.86
N LYS A 124 -5.98 -9.07 -29.58
CA LYS A 124 -5.69 -9.32 -31.00
C LYS A 124 -5.10 -10.72 -31.20
N LEU A 125 -4.16 -11.13 -30.35
CA LEU A 125 -3.57 -12.47 -30.40
C LEU A 125 -4.60 -13.57 -30.09
N LYS A 126 -5.52 -13.35 -29.14
CA LYS A 126 -6.63 -14.29 -28.87
C LYS A 126 -7.53 -14.46 -30.10
N GLN A 127 -7.83 -13.36 -30.81
CA GLN A 127 -8.61 -13.40 -32.06
C GLN A 127 -7.90 -14.18 -33.19
N LEU A 128 -6.57 -14.30 -33.13
CA LEU A 128 -5.77 -15.11 -34.06
C LEU A 128 -5.67 -16.59 -33.64
N GLY A 129 -6.42 -17.02 -32.62
CA GLY A 129 -6.55 -18.42 -32.21
C GLY A 129 -5.61 -18.85 -31.08
N LEU A 130 -4.90 -17.92 -30.43
CA LEU A 130 -4.12 -18.23 -29.23
C LEU A 130 -5.04 -18.50 -28.03
N LYS A 131 -4.68 -19.50 -27.22
CA LYS A 131 -5.39 -19.77 -25.97
C LYS A 131 -4.93 -18.81 -24.89
N GLU A 132 -5.82 -18.57 -23.93
CA GLU A 132 -5.54 -17.70 -22.78
C GLU A 132 -4.33 -18.18 -21.96
N ALA A 133 -4.19 -19.50 -21.77
CA ALA A 133 -3.03 -20.08 -21.09
C ALA A 133 -1.70 -19.77 -21.79
N ASP A 134 -1.71 -19.66 -23.13
CA ASP A 134 -0.53 -19.33 -23.94
C ASP A 134 -0.18 -17.84 -23.81
N LEU A 135 -1.18 -16.96 -23.66
CA LEU A 135 -0.97 -15.54 -23.42
C LEU A 135 -0.39 -15.27 -22.03
N LEU A 136 -0.86 -15.99 -21.01
CA LEU A 136 -0.44 -15.81 -19.62
C LEU A 136 0.99 -16.33 -19.36
N ASN A 137 1.37 -17.47 -19.97
CA ASN A 137 2.60 -18.20 -19.60
C ASN A 137 3.48 -18.65 -20.79
N GLY A 138 3.01 -18.51 -22.03
CA GLY A 138 3.59 -19.15 -23.21
C GLY A 138 4.58 -18.30 -24.01
N LEU A 139 4.63 -16.99 -23.79
CA LEU A 139 5.41 -16.04 -24.59
C LEU A 139 6.86 -15.87 -24.08
N SER A 140 7.81 -15.74 -25.01
CA SER A 140 9.21 -15.41 -24.68
C SER A 140 9.32 -13.93 -24.30
N LYS A 141 9.91 -13.62 -23.12
CA LYS A 141 10.17 -12.24 -22.66
C LYS A 141 10.89 -11.39 -23.72
N THR A 142 11.82 -11.99 -24.46
CA THR A 142 12.62 -11.32 -25.51
C THR A 142 11.80 -10.69 -26.63
N GLY A 143 10.70 -11.32 -27.07
CA GLY A 143 9.88 -10.82 -28.19
C GLY A 143 9.01 -9.61 -27.83
N LEU A 144 8.72 -9.41 -26.54
CA LEU A 144 7.95 -8.27 -26.05
C LEU A 144 8.87 -7.07 -25.73
N GLU A 145 10.06 -7.33 -25.19
CA GLU A 145 11.06 -6.30 -24.87
C GLU A 145 11.56 -5.53 -26.11
N GLU A 146 11.72 -6.21 -27.25
CA GLU A 146 12.13 -5.61 -28.53
C GLU A 146 10.96 -5.07 -29.37
N SER A 147 9.75 -5.01 -28.80
CA SER A 147 8.54 -4.54 -29.48
C SER A 147 8.15 -3.11 -29.08
N ALA A 148 7.15 -2.55 -29.76
CA ALA A 148 6.58 -1.24 -29.43
C ALA A 148 6.04 -1.13 -28.00
N LEU A 149 5.70 -2.26 -27.35
CA LEU A 149 5.32 -2.33 -25.94
C LEU A 149 6.55 -2.17 -25.03
N GLY A 150 7.68 -2.78 -25.39
CA GLY A 150 8.92 -2.74 -24.61
C GLY A 150 9.54 -1.35 -24.48
N GLU A 151 9.19 -0.43 -25.38
CA GLU A 151 9.59 0.99 -25.35
C GLU A 151 8.81 1.82 -24.32
N ILE A 152 7.55 1.45 -24.05
CA ILE A 152 6.66 2.18 -23.12
C ILE A 152 6.42 1.43 -21.81
N CYS A 153 6.86 0.18 -21.73
CA CYS A 153 6.71 -0.63 -20.53
C CYS A 153 7.50 -0.01 -19.38
N PRO A 154 6.88 0.30 -18.24
CA PRO A 154 7.60 0.77 -17.07
C PRO A 154 8.56 -0.34 -16.63
N ARG A 155 9.86 -0.15 -16.87
CA ARG A 155 10.89 -1.03 -16.34
C ARG A 155 11.18 -0.55 -14.94
N PRO A 156 10.91 -1.37 -13.91
CA PRO A 156 11.29 -1.01 -12.55
C PRO A 156 12.80 -0.78 -12.57
N ALA A 157 13.26 0.40 -12.13
CA ALA A 157 14.68 0.56 -11.87
C ALA A 157 15.08 -0.57 -10.92
N THR A 158 16.24 -1.21 -11.16
CA THR A 158 16.73 -2.30 -10.31
C THR A 158 17.12 -1.68 -8.96
N GLN A 159 16.12 -1.49 -8.10
CA GLN A 159 16.28 -0.71 -6.89
C GLN A 159 16.67 -1.64 -5.75
N THR A 160 17.86 -1.43 -5.21
CA THR A 160 18.29 -2.09 -3.98
C THR A 160 17.49 -1.53 -2.81
N CYS A 161 16.67 -2.38 -2.17
CA CYS A 161 15.92 -2.01 -0.98
C CYS A 161 16.86 -1.82 0.21
N LEU A 162 17.03 -0.57 0.63
CA LEU A 162 17.86 -0.22 1.79
C LEU A 162 17.25 -0.79 3.07
N ALA A 163 18.12 -1.18 4.00
CA ALA A 163 17.68 -1.58 5.35
C ALA A 163 17.28 -0.31 6.12
N THR A 164 15.97 -0.04 6.18
CA THR A 164 15.39 1.12 6.87
C THR A 164 14.48 0.69 8.02
N SER A 165 14.40 1.53 9.05
CA SER A 165 13.42 1.36 10.15
C SER A 165 12.00 1.79 9.74
N TYR A 166 11.88 2.61 8.70
CA TYR A 166 10.63 3.24 8.29
C TYR A 166 10.15 2.73 6.93
N ARG A 167 8.83 2.77 6.77
CA ARG A 167 8.10 2.42 5.55
C ARG A 167 8.27 3.53 4.52
N SER A 168 8.39 3.17 3.25
CA SER A 168 8.16 4.11 2.15
C SER A 168 6.68 4.54 2.14
N PHE A 169 6.37 5.70 1.57
CA PHE A 169 4.97 6.16 1.42
C PHE A 169 4.22 5.36 0.36
N SER A 170 4.90 4.92 -0.69
CA SER A 170 4.30 4.12 -1.77
C SER A 170 4.10 2.65 -1.40
N GLY A 171 4.66 2.17 -0.28
CA GLY A 171 4.72 0.74 0.06
C GLY A 171 5.87 -0.03 -0.59
N GLN A 172 6.61 0.59 -1.52
CA GLN A 172 7.76 -0.01 -2.18
C GLN A 172 8.81 -0.50 -1.18
N CYS A 173 9.46 -1.63 -1.50
CA CYS A 173 10.50 -2.25 -0.66
C CYS A 173 10.02 -2.77 0.70
N ASN A 174 8.71 -2.96 0.89
CA ASN A 174 8.22 -3.79 1.97
C ASN A 174 8.73 -5.23 1.80
N ASN A 175 8.41 -5.85 0.67
CA ASN A 175 9.02 -7.11 0.25
C ASN A 175 10.34 -6.84 -0.48
N VAL A 176 11.42 -7.45 0.00
CA VAL A 176 12.77 -7.18 -0.55
C VAL A 176 13.17 -8.13 -1.69
N GLN A 177 12.45 -9.24 -1.85
CA GLN A 177 12.62 -10.13 -3.01
C GLN A 177 11.84 -9.60 -4.22
N ASN A 178 10.64 -9.07 -3.98
CA ASN A 178 9.76 -8.49 -4.97
C ASN A 178 9.35 -7.06 -4.54
N PRO A 179 10.18 -6.04 -4.81
CA PRO A 179 10.00 -4.67 -4.29
C PRO A 179 8.67 -3.98 -4.61
N LEU A 180 7.96 -4.44 -5.65
CA LEU A 180 6.68 -3.87 -6.11
C LEU A 180 5.46 -4.47 -5.42
N TRP A 181 5.58 -5.61 -4.73
CA TRP A 181 4.44 -6.23 -4.05
C TRP A 181 3.85 -5.30 -2.99
N GLY A 182 2.58 -4.94 -3.16
CA GLY A 182 1.84 -4.01 -2.32
C GLY A 182 2.14 -2.53 -2.56
N THR A 183 2.87 -2.18 -3.62
CA THR A 183 3.17 -0.78 -3.96
C THR A 183 1.98 -0.08 -4.60
N SER A 184 1.83 1.23 -4.36
CA SER A 184 0.86 2.07 -5.06
C SER A 184 1.09 2.06 -6.57
N LEU A 185 0.00 2.14 -7.33
CA LEU A 185 -0.10 2.12 -8.80
C LEU A 185 0.26 0.80 -9.48
N GLU A 186 0.43 -0.26 -8.69
CA GLU A 186 0.59 -1.64 -9.17
C GLU A 186 -0.78 -2.34 -9.33
N PRO A 187 -0.86 -3.43 -10.12
CA PRO A 187 -2.10 -4.17 -10.28
C PRO A 187 -2.50 -4.88 -8.98
N MET A 188 -3.81 -4.87 -8.67
CA MET A 188 -4.36 -5.64 -7.56
C MET A 188 -4.28 -7.16 -7.82
N GLN A 189 -4.22 -7.93 -6.74
CA GLN A 189 -4.32 -9.38 -6.79
C GLN A 189 -5.78 -9.86 -6.83
N ARG A 190 -5.98 -11.14 -7.11
CA ARG A 190 -7.31 -11.76 -7.18
C ARG A 190 -7.35 -13.04 -6.38
N LEU A 191 -8.47 -13.29 -5.71
CA LEU A 191 -8.73 -14.59 -5.08
C LEU A 191 -9.06 -15.64 -6.14
N ALA A 192 -9.85 -15.27 -7.14
CA ALA A 192 -10.24 -16.18 -8.21
C ALA A 192 -9.87 -15.67 -9.61
N ILE A 193 -9.94 -16.57 -10.58
CA ILE A 193 -9.69 -16.24 -11.99
C ILE A 193 -10.71 -15.17 -12.43
N PRO A 194 -10.27 -14.10 -13.12
CA PRO A 194 -11.17 -13.05 -13.57
C PRO A 194 -12.18 -13.55 -14.61
N ALA A 195 -13.40 -13.04 -14.54
CA ALA A 195 -14.52 -13.40 -15.39
C ALA A 195 -14.83 -12.31 -16.43
N TYR A 196 -13.92 -12.12 -17.39
CA TYR A 196 -14.15 -11.25 -18.55
C TYR A 196 -14.93 -11.98 -19.65
N ALA A 197 -15.85 -11.29 -20.33
CA ALA A 197 -16.68 -11.90 -21.38
C ALA A 197 -15.84 -12.39 -22.57
N ASP A 198 -14.83 -11.63 -22.97
CA ASP A 198 -13.84 -12.04 -23.98
C ASP A 198 -12.62 -12.75 -23.36
N GLY A 199 -12.65 -13.03 -22.04
CA GLY A 199 -11.55 -13.55 -21.23
C GLY A 199 -10.29 -12.67 -21.20
N ILE A 200 -10.38 -11.40 -21.61
CA ILE A 200 -9.26 -10.45 -21.61
C ILE A 200 -9.64 -9.16 -20.91
N MET A 201 -10.66 -8.43 -21.38
CA MET A 201 -11.00 -7.12 -20.81
C MET A 201 -12.44 -6.67 -21.04
N SER A 202 -13.28 -7.39 -21.79
CA SER A 202 -14.68 -7.01 -21.96
C SER A 202 -15.45 -7.30 -20.66
N PRO A 203 -16.20 -6.33 -20.11
CA PRO A 203 -16.94 -6.52 -18.86
C PRO A 203 -17.77 -7.80 -18.83
N ARG A 204 -17.95 -8.37 -17.64
CA ARG A 204 -18.65 -9.66 -17.46
C ARG A 204 -20.05 -9.66 -18.09
N GLU A 205 -20.37 -10.74 -18.79
CA GLU A 205 -21.68 -11.03 -19.38
C GLU A 205 -22.34 -12.21 -18.66
N ALA A 206 -23.64 -12.41 -18.92
CA ALA A 206 -24.36 -13.57 -18.43
C ALA A 206 -23.81 -14.85 -19.08
N LYS A 207 -24.02 -16.00 -18.43
CA LYS A 207 -23.57 -17.30 -18.91
C LYS A 207 -24.13 -17.68 -20.29
N SER A 208 -25.28 -17.12 -20.65
CA SER A 208 -25.90 -17.27 -21.98
C SER A 208 -25.18 -16.49 -23.09
N GLY A 209 -24.27 -15.56 -22.74
CA GLY A 209 -23.67 -14.58 -23.66
C GLY A 209 -24.50 -13.30 -23.81
N ASN A 210 -25.61 -13.16 -23.09
CA ASN A 210 -26.39 -11.92 -23.05
C ASN A 210 -25.79 -10.93 -22.05
N SER A 211 -26.20 -9.65 -22.14
CA SER A 211 -25.89 -8.66 -21.12
C SER A 211 -26.47 -9.05 -19.76
N LEU A 212 -25.68 -8.87 -18.70
CA LEU A 212 -26.16 -8.97 -17.33
C LEU A 212 -27.25 -7.93 -17.06
N PRO A 213 -28.10 -8.14 -16.04
CA PRO A 213 -29.19 -7.22 -15.72
C PRO A 213 -28.69 -5.80 -15.49
N ASN A 214 -29.49 -4.82 -15.91
CA ASN A 214 -29.16 -3.41 -15.78
C ASN A 214 -28.86 -3.04 -14.30
N ALA A 215 -27.71 -2.41 -14.05
CA ALA A 215 -27.22 -2.13 -12.70
C ALA A 215 -28.16 -1.23 -11.89
N ARG A 216 -28.77 -0.21 -12.51
CA ARG A 216 -29.76 0.64 -11.85
C ARG A 216 -31.05 -0.12 -11.54
N LYS A 217 -31.49 -1.00 -12.45
CA LYS A 217 -32.64 -1.88 -12.19
C LYS A 217 -32.41 -2.76 -10.97
N LEU A 218 -31.21 -3.34 -10.83
CA LEU A 218 -30.83 -4.12 -9.65
C LEU A 218 -30.85 -3.26 -8.37
N SER A 219 -30.24 -2.07 -8.40
CA SER A 219 -30.26 -1.11 -7.28
C SER A 219 -31.68 -0.71 -6.83
N LEU A 220 -32.61 -0.60 -7.77
CA LEU A 220 -34.01 -0.27 -7.50
C LEU A 220 -34.83 -1.44 -6.95
N GLU A 221 -34.69 -2.62 -7.54
CA GLU A 221 -35.60 -3.75 -7.26
C GLU A 221 -35.10 -4.68 -6.14
N LEU A 222 -33.78 -4.83 -5.99
CA LEU A 222 -33.17 -5.68 -4.97
C LEU A 222 -32.87 -4.95 -3.67
N PHE A 223 -32.30 -3.75 -3.75
CA PHE A 223 -31.85 -3.01 -2.57
C PHE A 223 -32.99 -2.19 -1.97
N SER A 224 -33.07 -2.18 -0.64
CA SER A 224 -34.11 -1.45 0.10
C SER A 224 -33.50 -0.49 1.12
N ASN A 225 -34.30 0.46 1.60
CA ASN A 225 -33.89 1.26 2.76
C ASN A 225 -33.74 0.37 3.98
N PRO A 226 -32.72 0.60 4.83
CA PRO A 226 -32.63 -0.10 6.10
C PRO A 226 -33.76 0.35 7.04
N PHE A 227 -34.33 -0.61 7.77
CA PHE A 227 -35.39 -0.36 8.78
C PHE A 227 -35.02 -0.92 10.17
N GLU A 228 -33.92 -1.68 10.27
CA GLU A 228 -33.52 -2.37 11.49
C GLU A 228 -32.03 -2.17 11.75
N ARG A 229 -31.73 -1.69 12.96
CA ARG A 229 -30.36 -1.57 13.46
C ARG A 229 -29.82 -2.90 13.95
N HIS A 230 -28.51 -3.06 13.88
CA HIS A 230 -27.82 -4.15 14.54
C HIS A 230 -28.00 -4.06 16.06
N SER A 231 -28.08 -5.21 16.74
CA SER A 231 -28.41 -5.24 18.17
C SER A 231 -27.26 -4.76 19.06
N SER A 232 -26.01 -4.97 18.61
CA SER A 232 -24.82 -4.88 19.46
C SER A 232 -23.60 -4.21 18.83
N VAL A 233 -23.67 -3.75 17.57
CA VAL A 233 -22.52 -3.18 16.84
C VAL A 233 -22.78 -1.70 16.59
N THR A 234 -21.78 -0.87 16.84
CA THR A 234 -21.87 0.59 16.70
C THR A 234 -21.49 1.05 15.30
N GLU A 235 -21.84 2.28 14.94
CA GLU A 235 -21.44 2.87 13.66
C GLU A 235 -19.93 3.09 13.54
N MET A 236 -19.21 3.17 14.66
CA MET A 236 -17.75 3.19 14.70
C MET A 236 -17.15 2.02 13.92
N ALA A 237 -17.77 0.84 13.94
CA ALA A 237 -17.31 -0.31 13.16
C ALA A 237 -17.39 -0.08 11.64
N ALA A 238 -18.44 0.59 11.17
CA ALA A 238 -18.61 0.92 9.76
C ALA A 238 -17.60 1.98 9.30
N TYR A 239 -17.46 3.07 10.06
CA TYR A 239 -16.53 4.14 9.73
C TYR A 239 -15.06 3.70 9.84
N TRP A 240 -14.71 2.88 10.84
CA TRP A 240 -13.36 2.33 10.96
C TRP A 240 -13.06 1.31 9.85
N PHE A 241 -14.03 0.47 9.48
CA PHE A 241 -13.87 -0.44 8.34
C PHE A 241 -13.63 0.33 7.04
N HIS A 242 -14.35 1.44 6.81
CA HIS A 242 -14.07 2.34 5.68
C HIS A 242 -12.66 2.91 5.74
N PHE A 243 -12.25 3.46 6.90
CA PHE A 243 -10.92 4.04 7.10
C PHE A 243 -9.78 3.05 6.82
N VAL A 244 -9.90 1.80 7.29
CA VAL A 244 -8.91 0.76 7.02
C VAL A 244 -8.97 0.28 5.57
N ALA A 245 -10.18 0.19 4.98
CA ALA A 245 -10.33 -0.23 3.60
C ALA A 245 -9.66 0.75 2.62
N THR A 246 -9.80 2.07 2.85
CA THR A 246 -9.15 3.10 2.02
C THR A 246 -7.66 3.24 2.29
N ASP A 247 -7.15 2.72 3.42
CA ASP A 247 -5.71 2.55 3.66
C ASP A 247 -5.13 1.40 2.81
N ILE A 248 -5.90 0.32 2.62
CA ILE A 248 -5.48 -0.87 1.86
C ILE A 248 -5.65 -0.69 0.35
N GLY A 249 -6.69 0.02 -0.10
CA GLY A 249 -6.92 0.16 -1.52
C GLY A 249 -7.91 1.24 -1.94
N GLU A 250 -7.60 1.89 -3.05
CA GLU A 250 -8.43 2.90 -3.69
C GLU A 250 -8.42 2.71 -5.21
N VAL A 251 -9.61 2.62 -5.78
CA VAL A 251 -9.86 2.47 -7.22
C VAL A 251 -10.16 3.82 -7.87
N VAL A 252 -9.71 4.00 -9.11
CA VAL A 252 -9.82 5.29 -9.78
C VAL A 252 -10.42 5.14 -11.18
N PRO A 253 -11.56 5.82 -11.49
CA PRO A 253 -12.14 5.78 -12.82
C PRO A 253 -11.23 6.47 -13.84
N ASN A 254 -11.24 6.01 -15.08
CA ASN A 254 -10.51 6.65 -16.17
C ASN A 254 -11.11 8.05 -16.46
N GLN A 255 -10.25 9.04 -16.58
CA GLN A 255 -10.59 10.46 -16.69
C GLN A 255 -9.71 11.16 -17.74
N CYS A 256 -10.07 12.35 -18.19
CA CYS A 256 -9.24 13.21 -19.03
C CYS A 256 -8.42 14.17 -18.16
N LEU A 257 -7.21 14.51 -18.62
CA LEU A 257 -6.41 15.58 -18.03
C LEU A 257 -6.48 16.82 -18.92
N LEU A 258 -7.18 17.86 -18.46
CA LEU A 258 -7.31 19.14 -19.15
C LEU A 258 -6.53 20.21 -18.40
N LYS A 259 -5.40 20.64 -18.95
CA LYS A 259 -4.48 21.61 -18.30
C LYS A 259 -4.07 21.20 -16.88
N GLY A 260 -3.84 19.91 -16.67
CA GLY A 260 -3.49 19.34 -15.36
C GLY A 260 -4.67 19.08 -14.41
N LEU A 261 -5.91 19.42 -14.82
CA LEU A 261 -7.11 19.12 -14.03
C LEU A 261 -7.77 17.82 -14.50
N SER A 262 -8.16 16.99 -13.53
CA SER A 262 -8.88 15.74 -13.76
C SER A 262 -10.35 16.00 -14.10
N VAL A 263 -10.82 15.44 -15.22
CA VAL A 263 -12.17 15.69 -15.77
C VAL A 263 -12.80 14.39 -16.24
N SER A 264 -14.07 14.14 -15.94
CA SER A 264 -14.76 12.91 -16.35
C SER A 264 -14.84 12.75 -17.86
N LEU A 265 -14.74 11.50 -18.32
CA LEU A 265 -15.13 11.15 -19.69
C LEU A 265 -16.62 11.45 -19.90
N PRO A 266 -17.01 12.11 -21.01
CA PRO A 266 -18.40 12.49 -21.30
C PRO A 266 -19.20 11.30 -21.86
N CYS A 267 -19.34 10.23 -21.08
CA CYS A 267 -19.85 8.95 -21.60
C CYS A 267 -21.33 8.97 -22.03
N CYS A 268 -22.17 9.81 -21.42
CA CYS A 268 -23.57 9.97 -21.85
C CYS A 268 -23.77 10.96 -23.02
N LEU A 269 -22.70 11.56 -23.57
CA LEU A 269 -22.81 12.53 -24.65
C LEU A 269 -23.08 11.83 -25.99
N SER A 270 -24.19 12.17 -26.64
CA SER A 270 -24.53 11.66 -27.97
C SER A 270 -23.42 11.93 -28.99
N GLY A 271 -22.99 10.88 -29.69
CA GLY A 271 -21.93 10.96 -30.70
C GLY A 271 -20.50 10.98 -30.14
N PHE A 272 -20.33 10.92 -28.82
CA PHE A 272 -19.06 10.58 -28.20
C PHE A 272 -18.94 9.07 -28.04
N SER A 273 -17.78 8.50 -28.39
CA SER A 273 -17.49 7.09 -28.22
C SER A 273 -16.07 6.97 -27.69
N HIS A 274 -15.91 6.22 -26.61
CA HIS A 274 -14.62 5.94 -26.00
C HIS A 274 -14.64 4.50 -25.46
N PRO A 275 -13.56 3.70 -25.62
CA PRO A 275 -13.54 2.29 -25.18
C PRO A 275 -13.80 2.07 -23.70
N ASP A 276 -13.44 3.05 -22.85
CA ASP A 276 -13.70 3.01 -21.40
C ASP A 276 -15.00 3.68 -20.96
N CYS A 277 -15.87 4.08 -21.88
CA CYS A 277 -17.21 4.52 -21.50
C CYS A 277 -18.12 3.31 -21.29
N ASP A 278 -18.51 3.10 -20.04
CA ASP A 278 -19.45 2.04 -19.63
C ASP A 278 -20.57 2.65 -18.80
N GLN A 279 -21.38 3.46 -19.47
CA GLN A 279 -22.44 4.23 -18.83
C GLN A 279 -23.51 3.35 -18.16
N ILE A 280 -24.20 3.91 -17.17
CA ILE A 280 -25.34 3.26 -16.52
C ILE A 280 -26.62 3.76 -17.18
N ASP A 281 -27.26 2.91 -17.98
CA ASP A 281 -28.54 3.24 -18.59
C ASP A 281 -29.65 3.27 -17.54
N ILE A 282 -30.51 4.28 -17.59
CA ILE A 282 -31.65 4.42 -16.68
C ILE A 282 -32.86 3.64 -17.23
N PRO A 283 -33.39 2.64 -16.50
CA PRO A 283 -34.53 1.86 -16.95
C PRO A 283 -35.78 2.71 -17.22
N ALA A 284 -36.63 2.22 -18.13
CA ALA A 284 -37.88 2.91 -18.45
C ALA A 284 -38.85 3.00 -17.25
N SER A 285 -38.73 2.10 -16.27
CA SER A 285 -39.52 2.07 -15.04
C SER A 285 -39.01 3.02 -13.95
N ASP A 286 -37.82 3.60 -14.09
CA ASP A 286 -37.24 4.48 -13.07
C ASP A 286 -37.93 5.85 -13.06
N SER A 287 -38.87 6.03 -12.13
CA SER A 287 -39.59 7.30 -12.00
C SER A 287 -38.74 8.42 -11.39
N PHE A 288 -37.63 8.13 -10.72
CA PHE A 288 -36.80 9.13 -10.03
C PHE A 288 -35.98 9.93 -11.05
N TYR A 289 -35.15 9.26 -11.84
CA TYR A 289 -34.30 9.91 -12.84
C TYR A 289 -35.09 10.41 -14.06
N LYS A 290 -36.19 9.76 -14.42
CA LYS A 290 -37.03 10.21 -15.54
C LYS A 290 -37.73 11.54 -15.29
N ARG A 291 -38.15 11.83 -14.06
CA ARG A 291 -38.82 13.10 -13.70
C ARG A 291 -37.96 14.33 -14.02
N VAL A 292 -36.66 14.15 -14.02
CA VAL A 292 -35.63 15.18 -14.24
C VAL A 292 -34.93 15.02 -15.59
N GLY A 293 -35.47 14.17 -16.48
CA GLY A 293 -34.96 13.98 -17.84
C GLY A 293 -33.61 13.26 -17.94
N VAL A 294 -33.20 12.51 -16.90
CA VAL A 294 -31.95 11.73 -16.91
C VAL A 294 -32.23 10.34 -17.46
N SER A 295 -31.60 10.00 -18.59
CA SER A 295 -31.68 8.67 -19.23
C SER A 295 -30.41 7.84 -19.06
N CYS A 296 -29.33 8.43 -18.56
CA CYS A 296 -28.00 7.83 -18.46
C CYS A 296 -27.23 8.45 -17.30
N LEU A 297 -26.47 7.65 -16.54
CA LEU A 297 -25.46 8.18 -15.60
C LEU A 297 -24.07 7.93 -16.19
N PRO A 298 -23.22 8.98 -16.31
CA PRO A 298 -21.85 8.84 -16.74
C PRO A 298 -21.06 7.95 -15.78
N HIS A 299 -20.45 6.92 -16.34
CA HIS A 299 -19.55 6.01 -15.66
C HIS A 299 -18.44 5.61 -16.64
N SER A 300 -17.20 5.64 -16.17
CA SER A 300 -16.04 5.20 -16.94
C SER A 300 -15.33 4.06 -16.22
N ARG A 301 -14.72 3.18 -17.00
CA ARG A 301 -13.97 2.02 -16.51
C ARG A 301 -12.75 2.46 -15.69
N THR A 302 -12.36 1.64 -14.72
CA THR A 302 -11.22 1.88 -13.81
C THR A 302 -9.89 1.86 -14.55
N LEU A 303 -8.95 2.73 -14.17
CA LEU A 303 -7.61 2.74 -14.76
C LEU A 303 -6.90 1.39 -14.59
N PRO A 304 -6.36 0.81 -15.67
CA PRO A 304 -5.58 -0.42 -15.59
C PRO A 304 -4.12 -0.14 -15.23
N ALA A 305 -3.47 -1.12 -14.59
CA ALA A 305 -2.03 -1.19 -14.40
C ALA A 305 -1.45 -2.33 -15.25
N PRO A 306 -0.20 -2.20 -15.75
CA PRO A 306 0.45 -3.29 -16.45
C PRO A 306 0.73 -4.43 -15.46
N ARG A 307 0.65 -5.66 -15.95
CA ARG A 307 1.18 -6.81 -15.20
C ARG A 307 2.70 -6.69 -15.10
N GLU A 308 3.31 -7.39 -14.16
CA GLU A 308 4.77 -7.43 -14.01
C GLU A 308 5.47 -7.70 -15.35
N ASP A 309 6.52 -6.94 -15.66
CA ASP A 309 7.23 -6.93 -16.95
C ASP A 309 6.34 -6.69 -18.19
N CYS A 310 5.18 -6.04 -18.01
CA CYS A 310 4.15 -5.86 -19.04
C CYS A 310 3.71 -7.14 -19.72
N GLN A 311 3.68 -8.25 -18.97
CA GLN A 311 3.18 -9.53 -19.47
C GLN A 311 1.77 -9.38 -20.07
N LEU A 312 1.54 -10.12 -21.16
CA LEU A 312 0.23 -10.20 -21.80
C LEU A 312 -0.76 -10.96 -20.91
N GLY A 313 -2.05 -10.71 -21.08
CA GLY A 313 -3.09 -11.34 -20.28
C GLY A 313 -4.37 -10.52 -20.23
N HIS A 314 -5.12 -10.73 -19.15
CA HIS A 314 -6.32 -9.96 -18.86
C HIS A 314 -5.98 -8.56 -18.32
N ARG A 315 -6.97 -7.67 -18.38
CA ARG A 315 -6.92 -6.33 -17.79
C ARG A 315 -6.80 -6.46 -16.27
N GLU A 316 -5.84 -5.76 -15.70
CA GLU A 316 -5.70 -5.61 -14.25
C GLU A 316 -5.86 -4.16 -13.83
N GLN A 317 -6.58 -3.92 -12.74
CA GLN A 317 -6.86 -2.57 -12.24
C GLN A 317 -5.77 -2.13 -11.28
N ALA A 318 -5.39 -0.85 -11.39
CA ALA A 318 -4.40 -0.24 -10.52
C ALA A 318 -4.99 0.01 -9.12
N ASN A 319 -4.19 -0.21 -8.08
CA ASN A 319 -4.48 0.34 -6.75
C ASN A 319 -3.81 1.72 -6.62
N LYS A 320 -4.53 2.78 -6.27
CA LYS A 320 -3.93 4.13 -6.14
C LYS A 320 -3.07 4.29 -4.87
N VAL A 321 -3.33 3.51 -3.83
CA VAL A 321 -2.63 3.59 -2.53
C VAL A 321 -1.77 2.37 -2.29
N SER A 322 -0.94 2.40 -1.23
CA SER A 322 -0.20 1.22 -0.79
C SER A 322 -1.18 0.12 -0.34
N SER A 323 -0.79 -1.15 -0.41
CA SER A 323 -1.67 -2.26 0.02
C SER A 323 -1.59 -2.60 1.52
N PHE A 324 -0.82 -1.83 2.28
CA PHE A 324 -0.55 -2.09 3.69
C PHE A 324 -1.49 -1.28 4.59
N ILE A 325 -1.64 -1.70 5.84
CA ILE A 325 -2.25 -0.83 6.85
C ILE A 325 -1.12 0.05 7.39
N ASP A 326 -0.86 1.18 6.73
CA ASP A 326 0.25 2.09 7.02
C ASP A 326 -0.19 3.56 7.24
N ALA A 327 -1.50 3.74 7.50
CA ALA A 327 -2.12 5.02 7.77
C ALA A 327 -1.96 6.03 6.61
N SER A 328 -1.91 5.53 5.38
CA SER A 328 -1.92 6.34 4.16
C SER A 328 -3.09 7.34 4.07
N PRO A 329 -4.30 7.12 4.66
CA PRO A 329 -5.34 8.16 4.68
C PRO A 329 -4.94 9.41 5.48
N ILE A 330 -3.98 9.29 6.40
CA ILE A 330 -3.43 10.39 7.20
C ILE A 330 -2.19 10.98 6.54
N TYR A 331 -1.24 10.12 6.12
CA TYR A 331 0.09 10.54 5.67
C TYR A 331 0.23 10.70 4.15
N GLY A 332 -0.67 10.13 3.36
CA GLY A 332 -0.59 10.04 1.90
C GLY A 332 0.25 8.86 1.41
N SER A 333 0.05 8.48 0.15
CA SER A 333 0.79 7.39 -0.52
C SER A 333 2.00 7.85 -1.34
N SER A 334 2.32 9.15 -1.32
CA SER A 334 3.48 9.74 -2.01
C SER A 334 4.28 10.63 -1.07
N LYS A 335 5.57 10.79 -1.37
CA LYS A 335 6.46 11.65 -0.57
C LYS A 335 6.02 13.11 -0.66
N GLU A 336 5.53 13.52 -1.82
CA GLU A 336 5.06 14.87 -2.12
C GLU A 336 3.84 15.21 -1.27
N THR A 337 2.84 14.32 -1.19
CA THR A 337 1.66 14.50 -0.33
C THR A 337 2.05 14.52 1.14
N ALA A 338 2.90 13.59 1.58
CA ALA A 338 3.36 13.54 2.96
C ALA A 338 4.11 14.81 3.39
N GLN A 339 4.96 15.36 2.51
CA GLN A 339 5.65 16.63 2.77
C GLN A 339 4.68 17.80 2.84
N ALA A 340 3.68 17.88 1.94
CA ALA A 340 2.70 18.95 1.92
C ALA A 340 1.84 19.03 3.21
N LEU A 341 1.64 17.89 3.89
CA LEU A 341 0.86 17.79 5.12
C LEU A 341 1.68 18.07 6.40
N ARG A 342 3.00 18.25 6.31
CA ARG A 342 3.88 18.48 7.48
C ARG A 342 4.00 19.96 7.84
N ALA A 343 4.05 20.25 9.14
CA ALA A 343 4.26 21.61 9.64
C ALA A 343 5.71 22.10 9.46
N HIS A 344 6.64 21.15 9.23
CA HIS A 344 8.09 21.32 9.13
C HIS A 344 8.75 21.95 10.38
N GLY A 345 9.95 21.46 10.74
CA GLY A 345 10.75 21.96 11.86
C GLY A 345 10.31 21.52 13.27
N SER A 346 9.22 20.77 13.43
CA SER A 346 8.67 20.31 14.71
C SER A 346 8.35 18.82 14.80
N GLY A 347 8.41 18.08 13.69
CA GLY A 347 7.96 16.70 13.54
C GLY A 347 6.45 16.58 13.33
N ARG A 348 5.69 17.66 13.49
CA ARG A 348 4.22 17.68 13.50
C ARG A 348 3.61 17.68 12.10
N LEU A 349 2.35 17.23 12.04
CA LEU A 349 1.44 17.50 10.92
C LEU A 349 0.85 18.90 11.04
N GLN A 350 0.55 19.52 9.90
CA GLN A 350 -0.14 20.82 9.85
C GLN A 350 -1.53 20.71 10.48
N THR A 351 -1.94 21.75 11.19
CA THR A 351 -3.30 21.88 11.72
C THR A 351 -3.90 23.23 11.34
N SER A 352 -5.23 23.29 11.40
CA SER A 352 -5.95 24.55 11.34
C SER A 352 -6.64 24.84 12.67
N SER A 353 -6.95 26.11 12.91
CA SER A 353 -7.69 26.57 14.09
C SER A 353 -8.81 27.52 13.67
N TYR A 354 -9.95 27.47 14.35
CA TYR A 354 -11.13 28.27 14.02
C TYR A 354 -11.89 28.69 15.29
N PHE A 355 -11.93 29.99 15.59
CA PHE A 355 -12.70 30.57 16.72
C PHE A 355 -12.60 29.78 18.05
N GLY A 356 -11.39 29.48 18.51
CA GLY A 356 -11.15 28.75 19.76
C GLY A 356 -11.21 27.22 19.63
N LEU A 357 -11.49 26.69 18.43
CA LEU A 357 -11.21 25.30 18.08
C LEU A 357 -9.77 25.20 17.60
N TYR A 358 -9.04 24.25 18.16
CA TYR A 358 -7.63 23.99 17.85
C TYR A 358 -7.46 22.58 17.28
N ASP A 359 -6.34 22.37 16.59
CA ASP A 359 -5.93 21.07 16.05
C ASP A 359 -7.02 20.37 15.22
N LEU A 360 -7.68 21.13 14.35
CA LEU A 360 -8.43 20.56 13.23
C LEU A 360 -7.46 20.19 12.10
N LEU A 361 -7.90 19.33 11.19
CA LEU A 361 -7.17 19.01 9.97
C LEU A 361 -6.78 20.29 9.20
N PRO A 362 -5.68 20.28 8.43
CA PRO A 362 -5.28 21.42 7.61
C PRO A 362 -6.37 21.73 6.59
N THR A 363 -6.46 22.99 6.16
CA THR A 363 -7.47 23.43 5.20
C THR A 363 -7.03 23.10 3.78
N ASP A 364 -7.90 22.47 2.99
CA ASP A 364 -7.67 22.34 1.55
C ASP A 364 -7.91 23.70 0.88
N LEU A 365 -6.83 24.28 0.36
CA LEU A 365 -6.85 25.58 -0.32
C LEU A 365 -7.55 25.51 -1.69
N ASN A 366 -7.63 24.33 -2.29
CA ASN A 366 -8.27 24.10 -3.59
C ASN A 366 -9.74 23.67 -3.46
N SER A 367 -10.29 23.62 -2.25
CA SER A 367 -11.60 23.02 -1.97
C SER A 367 -12.82 23.79 -2.48
N GLY A 368 -12.63 25.02 -2.98
CA GLY A 368 -13.73 25.92 -3.34
C GLY A 368 -14.69 25.37 -4.39
N HIS A 369 -14.31 24.30 -5.12
CA HIS A 369 -15.09 23.71 -6.20
C HIS A 369 -16.02 22.56 -5.79
N TYR A 370 -15.78 21.90 -4.65
CA TYR A 370 -16.56 20.74 -4.20
C TYR A 370 -17.04 20.83 -2.74
N CYS A 371 -16.49 21.77 -1.96
CA CYS A 371 -16.87 21.94 -0.57
C CYS A 371 -18.29 22.53 -0.44
N GLN A 372 -19.16 21.85 0.29
CA GLN A 372 -20.59 22.21 0.43
C GLN A 372 -20.91 23.08 1.66
N SER A 373 -19.94 23.83 2.16
CA SER A 373 -20.15 24.80 3.25
C SER A 373 -20.80 26.09 2.75
N ASP A 374 -21.78 26.60 3.49
CA ASP A 374 -22.40 27.90 3.21
C ASP A 374 -21.58 29.09 3.79
N ASP A 375 -20.60 28.82 4.66
CA ASP A 375 -19.68 29.84 5.20
C ASP A 375 -18.31 29.75 4.48
N PRO A 376 -17.89 30.80 3.74
CA PRO A 376 -16.62 30.79 3.01
C PRO A 376 -15.38 30.68 3.93
N LYS A 377 -15.53 30.89 5.24
CA LYS A 377 -14.46 30.70 6.23
C LYS A 377 -14.34 29.23 6.67
N LYS A 378 -15.37 28.42 6.49
CA LYS A 378 -15.39 26.98 6.81
C LYS A 378 -15.10 26.19 5.55
N LYS A 379 -13.81 26.01 5.27
CA LYS A 379 -13.32 25.28 4.11
C LYS A 379 -13.20 23.79 4.41
N CYS A 380 -13.10 22.97 3.36
CA CYS A 380 -12.93 21.54 3.55
C CYS A 380 -11.49 21.24 3.98
N PHE A 381 -11.30 20.06 4.56
CA PHE A 381 -10.03 19.62 5.12
C PHE A 381 -9.16 18.92 4.08
N ALA A 382 -7.85 19.03 4.25
CA ALA A 382 -6.84 18.25 3.55
C ALA A 382 -6.33 17.12 4.45
N SER A 383 -6.04 15.96 3.86
CA SER A 383 -5.48 14.78 4.51
C SER A 383 -4.70 13.95 3.48
N GLY A 384 -4.10 12.85 3.89
CA GLY A 384 -3.53 11.85 2.98
C GLY A 384 -4.53 11.24 1.99
N SER A 385 -5.82 11.21 2.35
CA SER A 385 -6.93 10.80 1.48
C SER A 385 -7.81 11.98 1.03
N THR A 386 -8.36 11.86 -0.17
CA THR A 386 -9.27 12.81 -0.81
C THR A 386 -10.73 12.68 -0.36
N ASP A 387 -11.10 11.56 0.26
CA ASP A 387 -12.46 11.31 0.77
C ASP A 387 -12.71 11.81 2.19
N VAL A 388 -11.72 12.49 2.80
CA VAL A 388 -11.77 12.95 4.20
C VAL A 388 -13.00 13.80 4.54
N ASN A 389 -13.57 14.51 3.57
CA ASN A 389 -14.74 15.38 3.76
C ASN A 389 -16.07 14.70 3.38
N LEU A 390 -16.06 13.46 2.89
CA LEU A 390 -17.25 12.81 2.33
C LEU A 390 -18.35 12.69 3.37
N LEU A 391 -18.02 12.30 4.60
CA LEU A 391 -18.94 12.32 5.73
C LEU A 391 -18.23 12.86 6.98
N PRO A 392 -18.95 13.56 7.87
CA PRO A 392 -18.37 14.11 9.10
C PRO A 392 -17.68 13.07 10.00
N GLY A 393 -18.20 11.84 10.06
CA GLY A 393 -17.56 10.73 10.79
C GLY A 393 -16.18 10.35 10.24
N ILE A 394 -15.97 10.43 8.92
CA ILE A 394 -14.66 10.22 8.28
C ILE A 394 -13.71 11.35 8.70
N SER A 395 -14.15 12.60 8.58
CA SER A 395 -13.36 13.75 9.00
C SER A 395 -12.97 13.69 10.48
N ALA A 396 -13.87 13.19 11.33
CA ALA A 396 -13.63 13.02 12.77
C ALA A 396 -12.55 11.98 13.06
N ILE A 397 -12.59 10.80 12.42
CA ILE A 397 -11.54 9.77 12.56
C ILE A 397 -10.19 10.30 12.07
N HIS A 398 -10.16 10.98 10.92
CA HIS A 398 -8.93 11.59 10.41
C HIS A 398 -8.37 12.65 11.36
N THR A 399 -9.23 13.50 11.91
CA THR A 399 -8.82 14.52 12.90
C THR A 399 -8.26 13.87 14.16
N LEU A 400 -8.89 12.79 14.65
CA LEU A 400 -8.43 12.05 15.82
C LEU A 400 -7.01 11.50 15.61
N TRP A 401 -6.75 10.85 14.47
CA TRP A 401 -5.43 10.28 14.19
C TRP A 401 -4.35 11.31 13.87
N LEU A 402 -4.72 12.46 13.30
CA LEU A 402 -3.81 13.59 13.19
C LEU A 402 -3.43 14.12 14.58
N ARG A 403 -4.41 14.30 15.48
CA ARG A 403 -4.16 14.71 16.86
C ARG A 403 -3.27 13.72 17.58
N GLN A 404 -3.49 12.42 17.38
CA GLN A 404 -2.65 11.37 17.96
C GLN A 404 -1.20 11.49 17.49
N HIS A 405 -0.95 11.72 16.20
CA HIS A 405 0.41 11.94 15.69
C HIS A 405 1.08 13.12 16.40
N ASN A 406 0.41 14.27 16.46
CA ASN A 406 0.95 15.48 17.08
C ASN A 406 1.17 15.33 18.59
N HIS A 407 0.27 14.64 19.29
CA HIS A 407 0.41 14.29 20.71
C HIS A 407 1.63 13.41 20.97
N LEU A 408 1.87 12.42 20.12
CA LEU A 408 3.04 11.55 20.20
C LEU A 408 4.32 12.34 19.92
N VAL A 409 4.34 13.23 18.93
CA VAL A 409 5.49 14.09 18.64
C VAL A 409 5.87 14.92 19.86
N ASP A 410 4.90 15.52 20.55
CA ASP A 410 5.16 16.33 21.74
C ASP A 410 5.77 15.49 22.86
N LYS A 411 5.15 14.34 23.18
CA LYS A 411 5.66 13.42 24.21
C LYS A 411 7.05 12.86 23.86
N LEU A 412 7.30 12.52 22.60
CA LEU A 412 8.61 12.06 22.13
C LEU A 412 9.66 13.16 22.22
N LYS A 413 9.30 14.41 21.92
CA LYS A 413 10.20 15.57 22.06
C LYS A 413 10.56 15.83 23.52
N GLU A 414 9.63 15.61 24.45
CA GLU A 414 9.86 15.78 25.89
C GLU A 414 10.95 14.82 26.40
N VAL A 415 10.87 13.55 26.02
CA VAL A 415 11.86 12.52 26.42
C VAL A 415 13.13 12.56 25.60
N ASN A 416 13.04 12.89 24.30
CA ASN A 416 14.15 12.93 23.35
C ASN A 416 14.30 14.33 22.74
N ARG A 417 14.69 15.31 23.55
CA ARG A 417 14.87 16.71 23.12
C ARG A 417 15.83 16.87 21.94
N HIS A 418 16.75 15.92 21.79
CA HIS A 418 17.78 15.89 20.76
C HIS A 418 17.31 15.37 19.39
N TRP A 419 16.14 14.71 19.31
CA TRP A 419 15.66 14.19 18.03
C TRP A 419 15.34 15.32 17.04
N SER A 420 15.70 15.06 15.77
CA SER A 420 15.43 15.94 14.64
C SER A 420 13.94 15.93 14.26
N ASP A 421 13.52 16.92 13.45
CA ASP A 421 12.18 17.00 12.86
C ASP A 421 11.79 15.68 12.17
N GLU A 422 12.69 15.14 11.34
CA GLU A 422 12.44 13.90 10.59
C GLU A 422 12.28 12.68 11.51
N LYS A 423 13.16 12.55 12.52
CA LYS A 423 13.11 11.43 13.46
C LYS A 423 11.83 11.45 14.29
N LEU A 424 11.39 12.62 14.73
CA LEU A 424 10.13 12.79 15.46
C LEU A 424 8.93 12.39 14.60
N TYR A 425 8.88 12.89 13.36
CA TYR A 425 7.81 12.58 12.41
C TYR A 425 7.72 11.08 12.13
N GLU A 426 8.84 10.44 11.76
CA GLU A 426 8.85 9.03 11.38
C GLU A 426 8.59 8.09 12.58
N GLU A 427 9.10 8.38 13.78
CA GLU A 427 8.78 7.57 14.97
C GLU A 427 7.31 7.75 15.40
N ALA A 428 6.77 8.96 15.37
CA ALA A 428 5.35 9.19 15.66
C ALA A 428 4.45 8.49 14.61
N ARG A 429 4.78 8.61 13.32
CA ARG A 429 4.13 7.88 12.22
C ARG A 429 4.15 6.38 12.47
N ARG A 430 5.31 5.83 12.80
CA ARG A 430 5.50 4.39 13.06
C ARG A 430 4.66 3.90 14.24
N ILE A 431 4.57 4.67 15.32
CA ILE A 431 3.71 4.34 16.48
C ILE A 431 2.23 4.39 16.10
N VAL A 432 1.77 5.44 15.41
CA VAL A 432 0.37 5.58 14.95
C VAL A 432 -0.03 4.38 14.09
N ILE A 433 0.82 3.98 13.14
CA ILE A 433 0.59 2.81 12.30
C ILE A 433 0.41 1.56 13.15
N ALA A 434 1.31 1.33 14.11
CA ALA A 434 1.21 0.18 15.01
C ALA A 434 -0.07 0.20 15.85
N GLN A 435 -0.53 1.38 16.31
CA GLN A 435 -1.78 1.55 17.04
C GLN A 435 -3.00 1.20 16.17
N ILE A 436 -3.04 1.70 14.93
CA ILE A 436 -4.13 1.40 13.97
C ILE A 436 -4.15 -0.09 13.63
N GLN A 437 -2.97 -0.69 13.36
CA GLN A 437 -2.85 -2.14 13.12
C GLN A 437 -3.35 -2.94 14.33
N HIS A 438 -2.94 -2.57 15.54
CA HIS A 438 -3.36 -3.25 16.76
C HIS A 438 -4.88 -3.21 16.93
N ILE A 439 -5.49 -2.00 16.99
CA ILE A 439 -6.93 -1.80 17.14
C ILE A 439 -7.72 -2.55 16.06
N THR A 440 -7.24 -2.50 14.82
CA THR A 440 -7.94 -3.14 13.69
C THR A 440 -8.05 -4.65 13.88
N TYR A 441 -6.99 -5.33 14.33
CA TYR A 441 -6.98 -6.78 14.47
C TYR A 441 -7.54 -7.27 15.81
N THR A 442 -7.40 -6.50 16.89
CA THR A 442 -7.85 -6.90 18.23
C THR A 442 -9.28 -6.47 18.54
N GLU A 443 -9.73 -5.34 18.01
CA GLU A 443 -11.04 -4.78 18.34
C GLU A 443 -12.03 -4.83 17.17
N MET A 444 -11.66 -4.37 15.96
CA MET A 444 -12.61 -4.30 14.83
C MET A 444 -12.83 -5.66 14.14
N LEU A 445 -11.76 -6.34 13.71
CA LEU A 445 -11.85 -7.53 12.88
C LEU A 445 -12.65 -8.69 13.53
N PRO A 446 -12.51 -8.96 14.85
CA PRO A 446 -13.35 -9.95 15.54
C PRO A 446 -14.84 -9.63 15.52
N VAL A 447 -15.23 -8.35 15.50
CA VAL A 447 -16.63 -7.93 15.37
C VAL A 447 -17.14 -8.19 13.96
N ILE A 448 -16.32 -7.90 12.94
CA ILE A 448 -16.72 -8.00 11.53
C ILE A 448 -16.83 -9.46 11.07
N ILE A 449 -15.77 -10.26 11.21
CA ILE A 449 -15.73 -11.64 10.70
C ILE A 449 -15.94 -12.70 11.78
N GLY A 450 -15.91 -12.36 13.06
CA GLY A 450 -16.10 -13.31 14.17
C GLY A 450 -14.84 -14.10 14.53
N HIS A 451 -14.73 -14.48 15.81
CA HIS A 451 -13.57 -15.21 16.35
C HIS A 451 -13.30 -16.57 15.70
N GLU A 452 -14.33 -17.28 15.22
CA GLU A 452 -14.13 -18.57 14.55
C GLU A 452 -13.40 -18.39 13.21
N ASN A 453 -13.79 -17.38 12.42
CA ASN A 453 -13.12 -17.05 11.17
C ASN A 453 -11.72 -16.47 11.43
N MET A 454 -11.53 -15.68 12.50
CA MET A 454 -10.20 -15.21 12.90
C MET A 454 -9.20 -16.37 13.06
N LYS A 455 -9.64 -17.48 13.69
CA LYS A 455 -8.84 -18.71 13.83
C LYS A 455 -8.62 -19.39 12.48
N ALA A 456 -9.68 -19.52 11.68
CA ALA A 456 -9.63 -20.23 10.40
C ALA A 456 -8.68 -19.57 9.39
N PHE A 457 -8.60 -18.24 9.39
CA PHE A 457 -7.75 -17.46 8.50
C PHE A 457 -6.41 -17.03 9.12
N ASP A 458 -6.09 -17.49 10.35
CA ASP A 458 -4.79 -17.22 11.00
C ASP A 458 -4.46 -15.71 11.15
N VAL A 459 -5.48 -14.94 11.54
CA VAL A 459 -5.40 -13.47 11.73
C VAL A 459 -5.49 -13.05 13.20
N ILE A 460 -5.30 -13.98 14.15
CA ILE A 460 -5.24 -13.68 15.59
C ILE A 460 -3.85 -13.17 15.97
N THR A 461 -3.79 -12.04 16.68
CA THR A 461 -2.55 -11.45 17.18
C THR A 461 -2.06 -12.11 18.48
N ALA A 462 -0.78 -11.96 18.78
CA ALA A 462 -0.19 -12.49 19.99
C ALA A 462 -0.57 -11.66 21.22
N GLU A 463 -0.77 -12.36 22.34
CA GLU A 463 -1.03 -11.73 23.65
C GLU A 463 0.27 -11.26 24.35
N SER A 464 1.43 -11.81 24.00
CA SER A 464 2.73 -11.48 24.61
C SER A 464 3.91 -11.76 23.68
N ASP A 465 5.08 -11.20 24.01
CA ASP A 465 6.35 -11.35 23.28
C ASP A 465 6.28 -10.96 21.79
N PHE A 466 7.34 -11.22 21.04
CA PHE A 466 7.34 -11.07 19.59
C PHE A 466 6.62 -12.25 18.95
N GLU A 467 5.77 -11.98 17.98
CA GLU A 467 5.24 -13.00 17.09
C GLU A 467 5.51 -12.56 15.66
N SER A 468 6.60 -13.07 15.05
CA SER A 468 6.82 -12.85 13.64
C SER A 468 6.22 -14.00 12.84
N GLY A 469 5.06 -13.70 12.28
CA GLY A 469 4.40 -14.52 11.28
C GLY A 469 4.77 -14.18 9.84
N TYR A 470 5.68 -13.22 9.64
CA TYR A 470 6.04 -12.71 8.32
C TYR A 470 6.64 -13.77 7.42
N ASP A 471 6.14 -13.86 6.20
CA ASP A 471 6.67 -14.71 5.14
C ASP A 471 6.91 -13.87 3.89
N VAL A 472 8.18 -13.79 3.48
CA VAL A 472 8.62 -13.05 2.28
C VAL A 472 8.04 -13.64 0.99
N GLN A 473 7.53 -14.88 1.00
CA GLN A 473 6.85 -15.48 -0.15
C GLN A 473 5.37 -15.08 -0.26
N ILE A 474 4.80 -14.46 0.79
CA ILE A 474 3.42 -13.97 0.75
C ILE A 474 3.40 -12.59 0.09
N ASP A 475 2.66 -12.51 -1.01
CA ASP A 475 2.34 -11.24 -1.64
C ASP A 475 1.24 -10.52 -0.84
N ALA A 476 1.58 -9.33 -0.34
CA ALA A 476 0.70 -8.47 0.47
C ALA A 476 -0.20 -7.54 -0.37
N THR A 477 -0.12 -7.61 -1.70
CA THR A 477 -0.92 -6.79 -2.61
C THR A 477 -2.41 -6.97 -2.34
N ALA A 478 -3.16 -5.86 -2.36
CA ALA A 478 -4.58 -5.83 -2.08
C ALA A 478 -5.39 -6.68 -3.07
N LEU A 479 -6.43 -7.34 -2.57
CA LEU A 479 -7.35 -8.15 -3.35
C LEU A 479 -8.39 -7.27 -4.02
N ASN A 480 -8.52 -7.44 -5.32
CA ASN A 480 -9.47 -6.71 -6.16
C ASN A 480 -10.91 -6.90 -5.68
N GLU A 481 -11.27 -8.12 -5.23
CA GLU A 481 -12.58 -8.40 -4.65
C GLU A 481 -12.85 -7.66 -3.33
N PHE A 482 -11.81 -7.44 -2.52
CA PHE A 482 -11.96 -6.67 -1.27
C PHE A 482 -12.11 -5.18 -1.58
N VAL A 483 -11.15 -4.61 -2.31
CA VAL A 483 -11.08 -3.16 -2.58
C VAL A 483 -12.32 -2.67 -3.32
N THR A 484 -12.82 -3.43 -4.30
CA THR A 484 -14.00 -3.04 -5.09
C THR A 484 -15.28 -2.97 -4.25
N LEU A 485 -15.41 -3.81 -3.22
CA LEU A 485 -16.64 -3.94 -2.44
C LEU A 485 -16.63 -3.13 -1.13
N ALA A 486 -15.45 -2.88 -0.56
CA ALA A 486 -15.30 -2.45 0.83
C ALA A 486 -16.01 -1.12 1.15
N SER A 487 -15.83 -0.06 0.37
CA SER A 487 -16.48 1.24 0.66
C SER A 487 -18.01 1.14 0.60
N THR A 488 -18.55 0.45 -0.40
CA THR A 488 -20.00 0.25 -0.54
C THR A 488 -20.58 -0.56 0.61
N LEU A 489 -19.85 -1.59 1.07
CA LEU A 489 -20.20 -2.35 2.27
C LEU A 489 -20.19 -1.45 3.51
N ALA A 490 -19.14 -0.66 3.71
CA ALA A 490 -19.04 0.27 4.83
C ALA A 490 -20.21 1.26 4.86
N PHE A 491 -20.50 1.93 3.75
CA PHE A 491 -21.62 2.87 3.65
C PHE A 491 -22.99 2.20 3.81
N SER A 492 -23.13 0.92 3.48
CA SER A 492 -24.36 0.16 3.76
C SER A 492 -24.62 -0.08 5.24
N TRP A 493 -23.59 0.04 6.09
CA TRP A 493 -23.67 -0.19 7.54
C TRP A 493 -23.86 1.09 8.36
N ILE A 494 -23.81 2.28 7.74
CA ILE A 494 -23.95 3.58 8.43
C ILE A 494 -25.43 4.01 8.52
N ALA A 495 -25.84 4.58 9.65
CA ALA A 495 -27.17 5.18 9.78
C ALA A 495 -27.41 6.30 8.79
N ASN A 496 -28.59 6.34 8.19
CA ASN A 496 -29.13 7.64 7.80
C ASN A 496 -29.79 8.33 9.00
N GLU A 497 -29.30 9.50 9.39
CA GLU A 497 -29.94 10.32 10.42
C GLU A 497 -31.20 11.01 9.87
N ALA A 498 -32.36 10.80 10.51
CA ALA A 498 -33.63 11.39 10.06
C ALA A 498 -33.64 12.94 10.09
N LYS A 499 -32.88 13.55 11.01
CA LYS A 499 -32.78 15.01 11.14
C LYS A 499 -31.76 15.64 10.19
N ARG A 500 -30.81 14.86 9.68
CA ARG A 500 -29.67 15.30 8.87
C ARG A 500 -29.37 14.23 7.81
N PRO A 501 -30.13 14.18 6.71
CA PRO A 501 -29.93 13.14 5.71
C PRO A 501 -28.54 13.24 5.08
N PHE A 502 -27.97 12.11 4.65
CA PHE A 502 -26.63 12.08 4.04
C PHE A 502 -26.43 13.09 2.91
N SER A 503 -27.44 13.34 2.08
CA SER A 503 -27.31 14.29 0.97
C SER A 503 -27.11 15.76 1.36
N GLU A 504 -27.21 16.09 2.65
CA GLU A 504 -26.83 17.41 3.20
C GLU A 504 -25.47 17.39 3.93
N GLN A 505 -24.91 16.20 4.14
CA GLN A 505 -23.64 15.98 4.86
C GLN A 505 -22.46 15.79 3.89
N PHE A 506 -22.70 15.36 2.65
CA PHE A 506 -21.62 15.13 1.68
C PHE A 506 -20.75 16.38 1.47
N ASN A 507 -19.43 16.23 1.64
CA ASN A 507 -18.45 17.31 1.46
C ASN A 507 -18.74 18.56 2.31
N ASN A 508 -19.38 18.38 3.47
CA ASN A 508 -19.78 19.48 4.34
C ASN A 508 -19.03 19.43 5.69
N PRO A 509 -17.98 20.25 5.89
CA PRO A 509 -17.14 20.19 7.09
C PRO A 509 -17.77 20.88 8.30
N ASN A 510 -18.97 21.47 8.16
CA ASN A 510 -19.56 22.37 9.15
C ASN A 510 -19.66 21.76 10.55
N ARG A 511 -19.94 20.46 10.65
CA ARG A 511 -20.09 19.77 11.94
C ARG A 511 -18.82 19.82 12.78
N LEU A 512 -17.65 19.72 12.16
CA LEU A 512 -16.36 19.77 12.86
C LEU A 512 -15.97 21.20 13.27
N TYR A 513 -16.52 22.21 12.58
CA TYR A 513 -16.36 23.62 12.95
C TYR A 513 -17.33 24.09 14.04
N GLU A 514 -18.25 23.24 14.50
CA GLU A 514 -19.08 23.55 15.66
C GLU A 514 -18.28 23.39 16.97
N HIS A 515 -18.67 24.12 18.02
CA HIS A 515 -18.08 23.94 19.35
C HIS A 515 -18.30 22.50 19.85
N PHE A 516 -17.26 21.81 20.31
CA PHE A 516 -17.30 20.36 20.60
C PHE A 516 -17.79 19.50 19.40
N GLY A 517 -17.53 19.94 18.16
CA GLY A 517 -17.99 19.26 16.96
C GLY A 517 -17.38 17.87 16.77
N LEU A 518 -16.08 17.74 17.04
CA LEU A 518 -15.36 16.47 16.96
C LEU A 518 -15.90 15.47 17.99
N GLU A 519 -16.00 15.89 19.24
CA GLU A 519 -16.48 15.11 20.38
C GLU A 519 -17.89 14.57 20.12
N ARG A 520 -18.79 15.45 19.64
CA ARG A 520 -20.18 15.07 19.34
C ARG A 520 -20.27 14.05 18.21
N VAL A 521 -19.50 14.23 17.13
CA VAL A 521 -19.48 13.25 16.03
C VAL A 521 -18.89 11.92 16.49
N LEU A 522 -17.78 11.91 17.23
CA LEU A 522 -17.19 10.68 17.77
C LEU A 522 -18.15 9.95 18.72
N GLN A 523 -18.84 10.71 19.59
CA GLN A 523 -19.84 10.17 20.51
C GLN A 523 -21.00 9.51 19.78
N GLU A 524 -21.49 10.10 18.70
CA GLU A 524 -22.49 9.47 17.83
C GLU A 524 -21.95 8.15 17.26
N LEU A 525 -20.70 8.13 16.76
CA LEU A 525 -20.14 6.93 16.14
C LEU A 525 -20.08 5.73 17.10
N PHE A 526 -19.65 5.94 18.35
CA PHE A 526 -19.56 4.85 19.33
C PHE A 526 -20.86 4.62 20.14
N SER A 527 -21.88 5.46 20.00
CA SER A 527 -23.17 5.30 20.71
C SER A 527 -24.26 4.73 19.81
N ASP A 528 -24.33 5.21 18.57
CA ASP A 528 -25.34 4.80 17.60
C ASP A 528 -25.02 3.44 17.00
N ARG A 529 -26.09 2.74 16.60
CA ARG A 529 -26.03 1.35 16.14
C ARG A 529 -25.89 1.30 14.63
N ALA A 530 -24.94 0.50 14.14
CA ALA A 530 -24.80 0.19 12.72
C ALA A 530 -26.09 -0.43 12.15
N GLU A 531 -26.32 -0.24 10.86
CA GLU A 531 -27.38 -0.94 10.12
C GLU A 531 -27.04 -2.44 10.00
N LYS A 532 -28.05 -3.31 9.96
CA LYS A 532 -27.80 -4.75 9.77
C LYS A 532 -27.23 -5.03 8.38
N HIS A 533 -26.23 -5.90 8.30
CA HIS A 533 -25.75 -6.45 7.03
C HIS A 533 -26.90 -7.07 6.21
N GLY A 534 -26.98 -6.74 4.93
CA GLY A 534 -28.07 -7.15 4.05
C GLY A 534 -28.05 -6.40 2.72
N LEU A 535 -28.97 -6.72 1.80
CA LEU A 535 -29.29 -5.93 0.60
C LEU A 535 -30.05 -4.63 0.96
N LYS A 536 -29.46 -3.85 1.87
CA LYS A 536 -30.04 -2.64 2.44
C LYS A 536 -29.01 -1.52 2.36
N ILE A 537 -29.43 -0.37 1.87
CA ILE A 537 -28.63 0.85 1.84
C ILE A 537 -29.59 2.04 1.72
N SER A 538 -29.25 3.14 2.38
CA SER A 538 -30.04 4.37 2.33
C SER A 538 -30.29 4.82 0.89
N GLU A 539 -31.51 5.23 0.59
CA GLU A 539 -31.89 5.85 -0.68
C GLU A 539 -31.06 7.09 -1.00
N GLU A 540 -30.45 7.71 0.01
CA GLU A 540 -29.50 8.81 -0.18
C GLU A 540 -28.25 8.38 -0.98
N PHE A 541 -27.88 7.10 -0.98
CA PHE A 541 -26.82 6.55 -1.83
C PHE A 541 -27.34 5.98 -3.17
N ARG A 542 -28.66 5.83 -3.34
CA ARG A 542 -29.31 5.22 -4.53
C ARG A 542 -30.06 6.26 -5.37
N GLY A 543 -29.40 7.37 -5.69
CA GLY A 543 -29.98 8.43 -6.51
C GLY A 543 -29.63 9.85 -6.05
N LYS A 544 -29.11 9.99 -4.83
CA LYS A 544 -28.72 11.27 -4.23
C LYS A 544 -27.27 11.26 -3.73
N PHE A 545 -26.46 10.30 -4.14
CA PHE A 545 -25.05 10.28 -3.76
C PHE A 545 -24.36 11.49 -4.39
N LEU A 546 -23.70 12.32 -3.58
CA LEU A 546 -23.12 13.60 -4.03
C LEU A 546 -24.13 14.51 -4.75
N LYS A 547 -25.39 14.53 -4.27
CA LYS A 547 -26.51 15.25 -4.88
C LYS A 547 -26.18 16.71 -5.15
N SER A 548 -26.43 17.17 -6.37
CA SER A 548 -26.35 18.58 -6.70
C SER A 548 -27.42 19.40 -5.97
N LYS A 549 -27.03 20.50 -5.30
CA LYS A 549 -27.98 21.49 -4.76
C LYS A 549 -28.85 22.12 -5.87
N ILE A 550 -28.41 22.13 -7.13
CA ILE A 550 -29.11 22.77 -8.26
C ILE A 550 -30.15 21.82 -8.88
N SER A 551 -29.73 20.64 -9.31
CA SER A 551 -30.64 19.70 -10.00
C SER A 551 -31.43 18.82 -9.03
N GLY A 552 -31.00 18.70 -7.77
CA GLY A 552 -31.61 17.81 -6.78
C GLY A 552 -31.33 16.32 -7.04
N VAL A 553 -30.42 16.01 -7.95
CA VAL A 553 -30.11 14.66 -8.43
C VAL A 553 -28.65 14.33 -8.10
N GLY A 554 -28.40 13.08 -7.72
CA GLY A 554 -27.06 12.54 -7.48
C GLY A 554 -26.82 11.25 -8.27
N LEU A 555 -25.75 10.56 -7.89
CA LEU A 555 -25.35 9.27 -8.41
C LEU A 555 -26.02 8.13 -7.63
N ASP A 556 -25.85 6.91 -8.15
CA ASP A 556 -26.27 5.67 -7.52
C ASP A 556 -25.03 4.81 -7.24
N LEU A 557 -24.60 4.80 -5.98
CA LEU A 557 -23.39 4.11 -5.54
C LEU A 557 -23.46 2.61 -5.82
N ILE A 558 -24.62 1.98 -5.59
CA ILE A 558 -24.80 0.53 -5.86
C ILE A 558 -24.67 0.26 -7.35
N ALA A 559 -25.33 1.04 -8.20
CA ALA A 559 -25.25 0.85 -9.64
C ALA A 559 -23.81 1.08 -10.17
N MET A 560 -23.08 2.01 -9.58
CA MET A 560 -21.66 2.24 -9.90
C MET A 560 -20.80 1.05 -9.47
N THR A 561 -20.94 0.54 -8.24
CA THR A 561 -20.18 -0.64 -7.78
C THR A 561 -20.51 -1.89 -8.60
N LEU A 562 -21.77 -2.09 -9.00
CA LEU A 562 -22.17 -3.19 -9.89
C LEU A 562 -21.52 -3.09 -11.28
N LYS A 563 -21.37 -1.88 -11.83
CA LYS A 563 -20.62 -1.68 -13.08
C LYS A 563 -19.14 -1.92 -12.88
N GLN A 564 -18.61 -1.41 -11.78
CA GLN A 564 -17.21 -1.53 -11.44
C GLN A 564 -16.79 -2.98 -11.23
N GLU A 565 -17.55 -3.81 -10.50
CA GLU A 565 -17.18 -5.23 -10.33
C GLU A 565 -17.21 -6.01 -11.66
N ARG A 566 -18.12 -5.66 -12.57
CA ARG A 566 -18.18 -6.26 -13.92
C ARG A 566 -17.01 -5.81 -14.79
N ASP A 567 -16.61 -4.54 -14.69
CA ASP A 567 -15.40 -4.00 -15.33
C ASP A 567 -14.11 -4.62 -14.76
N HIS A 568 -14.08 -4.85 -13.46
CA HIS A 568 -12.97 -5.50 -12.79
C HIS A 568 -12.91 -7.00 -13.08
N GLY A 569 -13.89 -7.54 -13.82
CA GLY A 569 -13.96 -8.97 -14.12
C GLY A 569 -14.06 -9.80 -12.85
N LEU A 570 -14.74 -9.30 -11.81
CA LEU A 570 -14.93 -10.10 -10.59
C LEU A 570 -15.76 -11.35 -10.92
N PRO A 571 -15.41 -12.51 -10.34
CA PRO A 571 -16.16 -13.74 -10.55
C PRO A 571 -17.60 -13.58 -10.02
N SER A 572 -18.52 -14.42 -10.51
CA SER A 572 -19.86 -14.48 -9.93
C SER A 572 -19.81 -14.89 -8.47
N TYR A 573 -20.85 -14.52 -7.71
CA TYR A 573 -21.03 -14.92 -6.33
C TYR A 573 -20.89 -16.44 -6.12
N VAL A 574 -21.49 -17.24 -7.01
CA VAL A 574 -21.44 -18.70 -6.92
C VAL A 574 -20.02 -19.23 -7.17
N SER A 575 -19.28 -18.61 -8.09
CA SER A 575 -17.87 -18.96 -8.33
C SER A 575 -17.00 -18.63 -7.11
N MET A 576 -17.19 -17.46 -6.50
CA MET A 576 -16.46 -17.08 -5.29
C MET A 576 -16.79 -18.00 -4.10
N ARG A 577 -18.06 -18.38 -3.92
CA ARG A 577 -18.44 -19.40 -2.91
C ARG A 577 -17.69 -20.71 -3.07
N ARG A 578 -17.54 -21.19 -4.31
CA ARG A 578 -16.77 -22.40 -4.60
C ARG A 578 -15.31 -22.24 -4.27
N HIS A 579 -14.72 -21.07 -4.58
CA HIS A 579 -13.35 -20.74 -4.22
C HIS A 579 -13.15 -20.80 -2.69
N CYS A 580 -14.08 -20.25 -1.93
CA CYS A 580 -14.09 -20.30 -0.47
C CYS A 580 -14.46 -21.67 0.13
N GLY A 581 -14.63 -22.73 -0.69
CA GLY A 581 -14.96 -24.07 -0.21
C GLY A 581 -16.38 -24.23 0.36
N LEU A 582 -17.28 -23.30 0.05
CA LEU A 582 -18.66 -23.30 0.56
C LEU A 582 -19.59 -24.18 -0.28
N SER A 583 -20.82 -24.39 0.21
CA SER A 583 -21.83 -25.20 -0.47
C SER A 583 -22.11 -24.72 -1.90
N LYS A 584 -22.20 -25.67 -2.83
CA LYS A 584 -22.48 -25.41 -4.24
C LYS A 584 -23.94 -25.04 -4.43
N LEU A 585 -24.15 -24.01 -5.25
CA LEU A 585 -25.46 -23.54 -5.67
C LEU A 585 -25.69 -23.93 -7.13
N TYR A 586 -26.86 -24.50 -7.42
CA TYR A 586 -27.27 -24.90 -8.77
C TYR A 586 -28.57 -24.23 -9.21
N THR A 587 -29.47 -23.93 -8.27
CA THR A 587 -30.78 -23.31 -8.53
C THR A 587 -31.06 -22.16 -7.57
N PHE A 588 -32.00 -21.27 -7.93
CA PHE A 588 -32.40 -20.17 -7.05
C PHE A 588 -33.06 -20.66 -5.75
N ASN A 589 -33.64 -21.86 -5.73
CA ASN A 589 -34.20 -22.43 -4.50
C ASN A 589 -33.12 -22.72 -3.46
N ASP A 590 -31.92 -23.09 -3.90
CA ASP A 590 -30.77 -23.36 -3.02
C ASP A 590 -30.35 -22.09 -2.24
N LEU A 591 -30.69 -20.90 -2.75
CA LEU A 591 -30.38 -19.63 -2.07
C LEU A 591 -31.23 -19.42 -0.81
N ARG A 592 -32.43 -19.99 -0.73
CA ARG A 592 -33.41 -19.68 0.34
C ARG A 592 -32.92 -20.01 1.74
N GLU A 593 -32.01 -20.98 1.88
CA GLU A 593 -31.41 -21.35 3.17
C GLU A 593 -30.18 -20.51 3.53
N ILE A 594 -29.62 -19.78 2.57
CA ILE A 594 -28.35 -19.06 2.70
C ILE A 594 -28.59 -17.55 2.82
N VAL A 595 -29.61 -17.03 2.14
CA VAL A 595 -29.95 -15.60 2.20
C VAL A 595 -30.66 -15.26 3.49
N SER A 596 -30.47 -14.03 3.97
CA SER A 596 -31.12 -13.53 5.19
C SER A 596 -32.65 -13.53 5.09
N GLU A 597 -33.20 -13.22 3.91
CA GLU A 597 -34.63 -13.04 3.68
C GLU A 597 -35.09 -13.89 2.47
N SER A 598 -35.98 -14.87 2.66
CA SER A 598 -36.27 -15.87 1.63
C SER A 598 -36.86 -15.30 0.33
N TYR A 599 -37.61 -14.19 0.39
CA TYR A 599 -38.18 -13.53 -0.79
C TYR A 599 -37.10 -12.91 -1.69
N VAL A 600 -35.89 -12.67 -1.16
CA VAL A 600 -34.75 -12.17 -1.96
C VAL A 600 -34.37 -13.18 -3.03
N ALA A 601 -34.40 -14.48 -2.72
CA ALA A 601 -34.14 -15.52 -3.71
C ALA A 601 -35.14 -15.47 -4.87
N ASP A 602 -36.42 -15.21 -4.57
CA ASP A 602 -37.47 -15.08 -5.59
C ASP A 602 -37.24 -13.83 -6.46
N LYS A 603 -36.88 -12.68 -5.84
CA LYS A 603 -36.51 -11.48 -6.59
C LYS A 603 -35.29 -11.70 -7.50
N MET A 604 -34.25 -12.35 -6.99
CA MET A 604 -33.06 -12.69 -7.78
C MET A 604 -33.43 -13.58 -8.97
N SER A 605 -34.33 -14.55 -8.79
CA SER A 605 -34.78 -15.45 -9.86
C SER A 605 -35.55 -14.74 -10.99
N ASN A 606 -36.17 -13.59 -10.69
CA ASN A 606 -36.85 -12.76 -11.69
C ASN A 606 -35.90 -11.82 -12.43
N LEU A 607 -34.70 -11.57 -11.89
CA LEU A 607 -33.77 -10.59 -12.39
C LEU A 607 -32.59 -11.20 -13.13
N TYR A 608 -32.05 -12.32 -12.62
CA TYR A 608 -30.94 -13.05 -13.23
C TYR A 608 -31.47 -14.28 -13.97
N GLU A 609 -30.83 -14.63 -15.10
CA GLU A 609 -31.19 -15.83 -15.87
C GLU A 609 -30.86 -17.12 -15.10
N THR A 610 -29.69 -17.16 -14.46
CA THR A 610 -29.23 -18.29 -13.64
C THR A 610 -28.51 -17.82 -12.38
N VAL A 611 -28.34 -18.72 -11.39
CA VAL A 611 -27.58 -18.39 -10.17
C VAL A 611 -26.11 -18.07 -10.44
N GLU A 612 -25.55 -18.55 -11.56
CA GLU A 612 -24.16 -18.25 -11.97
C GLU A 612 -23.98 -16.81 -12.43
N ASP A 613 -25.07 -16.09 -12.71
CA ASP A 613 -25.03 -14.71 -13.19
C ASP A 613 -25.02 -13.70 -12.04
N ILE A 614 -25.35 -14.12 -10.82
CA ILE A 614 -25.44 -13.27 -9.63
C ILE A 614 -24.10 -12.56 -9.41
N ASP A 615 -24.16 -11.24 -9.41
CA ASP A 615 -23.02 -10.37 -9.14
C ASP A 615 -22.49 -10.58 -7.71
N LEU A 616 -21.18 -10.41 -7.51
CA LEU A 616 -20.54 -10.75 -6.24
C LEU A 616 -21.08 -9.86 -5.11
N LEU A 617 -21.17 -8.55 -5.32
CA LEU A 617 -21.76 -7.60 -4.36
C LEU A 617 -23.15 -8.04 -3.88
N VAL A 618 -24.02 -8.38 -4.84
CA VAL A 618 -25.40 -8.78 -4.57
C VAL A 618 -25.44 -10.06 -3.74
N GLY A 619 -24.62 -11.04 -4.10
CA GLY A 619 -24.55 -12.31 -3.39
C GLY A 619 -24.02 -12.14 -1.96
N VAL A 620 -22.89 -11.47 -1.78
CA VAL A 620 -22.27 -11.33 -0.44
C VAL A 620 -23.13 -10.51 0.52
N MET A 621 -23.83 -9.48 0.04
CA MET A 621 -24.75 -8.69 0.86
C MET A 621 -26.06 -9.43 1.15
N ALA A 622 -26.47 -10.40 0.32
CA ALA A 622 -27.68 -11.18 0.56
C ALA A 622 -27.47 -12.29 1.59
N GLU A 623 -26.24 -12.76 1.77
CA GLU A 623 -25.90 -13.85 2.68
C GLU A 623 -26.26 -13.54 4.13
N LYS A 624 -26.76 -14.57 4.82
CA LYS A 624 -26.98 -14.52 6.26
C LYS A 624 -25.64 -14.48 7.01
N PRO A 625 -25.47 -13.56 7.97
CA PRO A 625 -24.31 -13.58 8.85
C PRO A 625 -24.20 -14.87 9.67
N THR A 626 -22.98 -15.35 9.87
CA THR A 626 -22.72 -16.50 10.76
C THR A 626 -22.78 -16.07 12.22
N LYS A 627 -23.00 -17.01 13.15
CA LYS A 627 -23.14 -16.66 14.58
C LYS A 627 -21.85 -16.02 15.10
N GLY A 628 -21.94 -14.82 15.65
CA GLY A 628 -20.78 -14.07 16.15
C GLY A 628 -19.99 -13.33 15.07
N SER A 629 -20.43 -13.35 13.82
CA SER A 629 -19.90 -12.56 12.71
C SER A 629 -20.93 -11.51 12.30
N PHE A 630 -20.48 -10.32 11.92
CA PHE A 630 -21.34 -9.29 11.35
C PHE A 630 -21.72 -9.59 9.89
N VAL A 631 -20.86 -10.32 9.17
CA VAL A 631 -21.03 -10.62 7.74
C VAL A 631 -21.25 -12.12 7.44
N GLY A 632 -21.75 -12.39 6.24
CA GLY A 632 -21.91 -13.75 5.69
C GLY A 632 -20.58 -14.47 5.41
N PRO A 633 -20.60 -15.80 5.25
CA PRO A 633 -19.39 -16.63 5.13
C PRO A 633 -18.52 -16.30 3.90
N THR A 634 -19.10 -15.90 2.77
CA THR A 634 -18.31 -15.54 1.57
C THR A 634 -17.59 -14.23 1.77
N LEU A 635 -18.25 -13.24 2.37
CA LEU A 635 -17.59 -11.97 2.68
C LEU A 635 -16.52 -12.15 3.77
N ALA A 636 -16.78 -12.98 4.78
CA ALA A 636 -15.79 -13.35 5.79
C ALA A 636 -14.55 -14.02 5.16
N CYS A 637 -14.72 -14.85 4.13
CA CYS A 637 -13.63 -15.43 3.36
C CYS A 637 -12.79 -14.36 2.62
N ILE A 638 -13.43 -13.41 1.95
CA ILE A 638 -12.73 -12.33 1.24
C ILE A 638 -11.94 -11.45 2.23
N ILE A 639 -12.61 -10.99 3.29
CA ILE A 639 -12.00 -10.16 4.34
C ILE A 639 -10.88 -10.92 5.05
N GLY A 640 -11.12 -12.17 5.47
CA GLY A 640 -10.13 -13.00 6.15
C GLY A 640 -8.84 -13.18 5.34
N ASN A 641 -8.95 -13.45 4.04
CA ASN A 641 -7.77 -13.55 3.16
C ASN A 641 -7.06 -12.20 2.96
N GLN A 642 -7.79 -11.08 2.88
CA GLN A 642 -7.18 -9.76 2.78
C GLN A 642 -6.35 -9.44 4.03
N PHE A 643 -6.91 -9.64 5.23
CA PHE A 643 -6.22 -9.35 6.48
C PHE A 643 -5.11 -10.38 6.77
N TYR A 644 -5.23 -11.63 6.32
CA TYR A 644 -4.10 -12.56 6.35
C TYR A 644 -2.89 -12.01 5.59
N LYS A 645 -3.12 -11.44 4.41
CA LYS A 645 -2.08 -10.85 3.56
C LYS A 645 -1.43 -9.62 4.20
N THR A 646 -2.22 -8.68 4.72
CA THR A 646 -1.67 -7.44 5.30
C THR A 646 -0.93 -7.67 6.62
N ARG A 647 -1.19 -8.77 7.33
CA ARG A 647 -0.39 -9.19 8.49
C ARG A 647 0.85 -10.00 8.09
N ARG A 648 0.67 -11.09 7.35
CA ARG A 648 1.72 -12.09 7.09
C ARG A 648 2.68 -11.69 5.97
N GLY A 649 2.25 -10.82 5.05
CA GLY A 649 3.09 -10.29 3.98
C GLY A 649 3.73 -8.93 4.29
N ASP A 650 3.50 -8.35 5.48
CA ASP A 650 4.04 -7.05 5.86
C ASP A 650 5.32 -7.19 6.71
N ARG A 651 6.46 -6.82 6.13
CA ARG A 651 7.77 -6.82 6.81
C ARG A 651 7.79 -5.89 8.02
N PHE A 652 7.02 -4.82 7.99
CA PHE A 652 6.96 -3.79 9.02
C PHE A 652 5.78 -4.01 9.99
N TRP A 653 5.10 -5.16 9.95
CA TRP A 653 4.09 -5.54 10.93
C TRP A 653 4.62 -5.31 12.34
N TYR A 654 3.84 -4.63 13.20
CA TYR A 654 4.35 -4.08 14.45
C TYR A 654 4.88 -5.12 15.45
N GLU A 655 4.49 -6.40 15.32
CA GLU A 655 4.97 -7.50 16.18
C GLU A 655 6.23 -8.22 15.65
N ASN A 656 6.72 -7.84 14.46
CA ASN A 656 7.92 -8.43 13.88
C ASN A 656 9.19 -8.07 14.67
N PHE A 657 10.15 -9.00 14.70
CA PHE A 657 11.43 -8.83 15.41
C PHE A 657 12.63 -8.49 14.49
N PHE A 658 12.41 -8.25 13.18
CA PHE A 658 13.51 -7.96 12.25
C PHE A 658 14.07 -6.55 12.45
N ALA A 659 15.36 -6.46 12.79
CA ALA A 659 16.09 -5.20 12.79
C ALA A 659 16.34 -4.70 11.34
N PRO A 660 16.34 -3.37 11.09
CA PRO A 660 16.16 -2.28 12.07
C PRO A 660 14.70 -1.83 12.24
N SER A 661 13.71 -2.54 11.68
CA SER A 661 12.28 -2.15 11.69
C SER A 661 11.49 -2.62 12.92
N ALA A 662 12.04 -3.52 13.73
CA ALA A 662 11.39 -4.06 14.93
C ALA A 662 11.26 -3.02 16.05
N PHE A 663 10.13 -3.05 16.75
CA PHE A 663 10.02 -2.40 18.06
C PHE A 663 10.79 -3.20 19.10
N THR A 664 11.21 -2.58 20.20
CA THR A 664 11.71 -3.34 21.35
C THR A 664 10.55 -4.03 22.08
N ALA A 665 10.84 -5.03 22.91
CA ALA A 665 9.80 -5.71 23.68
C ALA A 665 9.04 -4.75 24.62
N GLU A 666 9.74 -3.76 25.18
CA GLU A 666 9.14 -2.71 26.02
C GLU A 666 8.23 -1.80 25.21
N GLN A 667 8.66 -1.38 24.01
CA GLN A 667 7.84 -0.59 23.09
C GLN A 667 6.59 -1.35 22.66
N LEU A 668 6.72 -2.64 22.33
CA LEU A 668 5.59 -3.49 21.94
C LEU A 668 4.58 -3.65 23.08
N ALA A 669 5.06 -3.82 24.32
CA ALA A 669 4.20 -3.87 25.51
C ALA A 669 3.44 -2.55 25.75
N GLN A 670 4.01 -1.40 25.38
CA GLN A 670 3.32 -0.12 25.43
C GLN A 670 2.27 0.01 24.31
N ILE A 671 2.60 -0.39 23.07
CA ILE A 671 1.67 -0.35 21.93
C ILE A 671 0.44 -1.23 22.20
N ARG A 672 0.61 -2.44 22.72
CA ARG A 672 -0.49 -3.38 23.03
C ARG A 672 -1.46 -2.90 24.12
N ARG A 673 -1.13 -1.83 24.84
CA ARG A 673 -2.07 -1.19 25.79
C ARG A 673 -3.03 -0.23 25.10
N THR A 674 -2.78 0.10 23.83
CA THR A 674 -3.61 1.02 23.07
C THR A 674 -4.97 0.40 22.84
N SER A 675 -6.03 1.15 23.16
CA SER A 675 -7.38 0.89 22.68
C SER A 675 -7.93 2.13 21.99
N LEU A 676 -8.94 1.96 21.12
CA LEU A 676 -9.59 3.11 20.50
C LEU A 676 -10.23 4.03 21.55
N ALA A 677 -10.79 3.45 22.62
CA ALA A 677 -11.32 4.20 23.76
C ALA A 677 -10.26 5.09 24.42
N ARG A 678 -9.05 4.56 24.66
CA ARG A 678 -7.93 5.33 25.24
C ARG A 678 -7.53 6.49 24.34
N VAL A 679 -7.40 6.26 23.04
CA VAL A 679 -7.04 7.30 22.06
C VAL A 679 -8.08 8.43 22.06
N ILE A 680 -9.38 8.10 22.12
CA ILE A 680 -10.45 9.10 22.23
C ILE A 680 -10.33 9.88 23.55
N CYS A 681 -10.15 9.20 24.69
CA CYS A 681 -9.96 9.84 25.98
C CYS A 681 -8.73 10.78 26.04
N ASP A 682 -7.64 10.45 25.34
CA ASP A 682 -6.41 11.24 25.34
C ASP A 682 -6.52 12.54 24.53
N LEU A 683 -7.40 12.58 23.53
CA LEU A 683 -7.37 13.59 22.45
C LEU A 683 -8.64 14.42 22.33
N THR A 684 -9.60 14.19 23.22
CA THR A 684 -10.92 14.82 23.22
C THR A 684 -11.37 15.14 24.64
N ASP A 685 -12.35 16.02 24.79
CA ASP A 685 -12.93 16.38 26.10
C ASP A 685 -14.01 15.39 26.58
N ILE A 686 -14.07 14.17 26.02
CA ILE A 686 -15.02 13.13 26.43
C ILE A 686 -14.60 12.57 27.79
N SER A 687 -15.49 12.60 28.78
CA SER A 687 -15.20 12.19 30.17
C SER A 687 -15.41 10.70 30.44
N GLU A 688 -16.35 10.07 29.74
CA GLU A 688 -16.73 8.66 29.93
C GLU A 688 -16.91 7.98 28.57
N ILE A 689 -16.41 6.76 28.45
CA ILE A 689 -16.49 5.95 27.22
C ILE A 689 -16.49 4.47 27.56
N GLN A 690 -17.11 3.63 26.73
CA GLN A 690 -17.05 2.19 26.90
C GLN A 690 -15.72 1.60 26.38
N PRO A 691 -15.20 0.52 27.00
CA PRO A 691 -13.94 -0.09 26.57
C PRO A 691 -13.93 -0.61 25.13
N HIS A 692 -15.02 -1.24 24.68
CA HIS A 692 -15.17 -1.75 23.32
C HIS A 692 -16.04 -0.81 22.49
N THR A 693 -15.43 0.14 21.80
CA THR A 693 -16.12 1.22 21.06
C THR A 693 -16.87 0.73 19.82
N PHE A 694 -16.48 -0.42 19.25
CA PHE A 694 -17.16 -1.08 18.13
C PHE A 694 -18.44 -1.84 18.53
N MET A 695 -18.66 -2.00 19.84
CA MET A 695 -19.83 -2.64 20.39
C MET A 695 -20.66 -1.65 21.21
N THR A 696 -21.97 -1.86 21.21
CA THR A 696 -22.87 -1.00 22.00
C THR A 696 -22.62 -1.20 23.47
N GLN A 697 -22.94 -0.20 24.27
CA GLN A 697 -22.88 -0.32 25.72
C GLN A 697 -23.85 -1.39 26.24
N ASP A 698 -23.43 -2.11 27.27
CA ASP A 698 -24.27 -3.03 28.02
C ASP A 698 -24.04 -2.85 29.53
N ALA A 699 -24.91 -3.46 30.34
CA ALA A 699 -24.94 -3.24 31.79
C ALA A 699 -23.82 -3.96 32.56
N TYR A 700 -23.00 -4.79 31.89
CA TYR A 700 -22.08 -5.72 32.55
C TYR A 700 -20.66 -5.65 31.97
N GLU A 701 -20.47 -5.95 30.69
CA GLU A 701 -19.16 -6.16 30.06
C GLU A 701 -18.62 -4.90 29.38
N ASN A 702 -19.50 -4.07 28.79
CA ASN A 702 -19.11 -2.88 28.01
C ASN A 702 -19.78 -1.58 28.50
N VAL A 703 -19.83 -1.37 29.81
CA VAL A 703 -20.38 -0.14 30.40
C VAL A 703 -19.45 1.05 30.17
N ALA A 704 -20.01 2.25 29.97
CA ALA A 704 -19.21 3.47 29.94
C ALA A 704 -18.54 3.71 31.30
N ILE A 705 -17.24 3.97 31.28
CA ILE A 705 -16.45 4.25 32.47
C ILE A 705 -15.64 5.55 32.29
N PRO A 706 -15.27 6.22 33.39
CA PRO A 706 -14.44 7.42 33.34
C PRO A 706 -13.10 7.21 32.62
N CYS A 707 -12.68 8.20 31.82
CA CYS A 707 -11.42 8.18 31.07
C CYS A 707 -10.15 8.17 31.94
N ASP A 708 -10.27 8.52 33.23
CA ASP A 708 -9.21 8.44 34.24
C ASP A 708 -9.15 7.07 34.96
N SER A 709 -10.03 6.13 34.58
CA SER A 709 -10.05 4.77 35.10
C SER A 709 -8.78 3.98 34.76
N THR A 710 -8.39 3.07 35.66
CA THR A 710 -7.24 2.17 35.46
C THR A 710 -7.43 1.18 34.31
N VAL A 711 -8.65 1.03 33.80
CA VAL A 711 -8.95 0.21 32.61
C VAL A 711 -8.34 0.81 31.34
N PHE A 712 -8.10 2.12 31.33
CA PHE A 712 -7.51 2.85 30.21
C PHE A 712 -6.08 3.31 30.54
N PRO A 713 -5.10 2.38 30.69
CA PRO A 713 -3.76 2.74 31.07
C PRO A 713 -3.12 3.65 30.01
N PRO A 714 -2.46 4.76 30.40
CA PRO A 714 -1.76 5.59 29.44
C PRO A 714 -0.55 4.86 28.87
N MET A 715 -0.20 5.21 27.63
CA MET A 715 1.04 4.76 27.01
C MET A 715 2.21 5.61 27.52
N GLU A 716 3.23 4.94 28.04
CA GLU A 716 4.43 5.58 28.60
C GLU A 716 5.55 5.68 27.57
N MET A 717 6.13 6.88 27.37
CA MET A 717 7.22 7.10 26.41
C MET A 717 8.61 6.71 26.92
N SER A 718 8.70 6.19 28.16
CA SER A 718 9.98 5.76 28.73
C SER A 718 10.69 4.69 27.88
N ALA A 719 9.92 3.83 27.21
CA ALA A 719 10.45 2.80 26.30
C ALA A 719 11.02 3.37 24.98
N TRP A 720 10.84 4.66 24.70
CA TRP A 720 11.41 5.35 23.54
C TRP A 720 12.56 6.29 23.91
N ILE A 721 12.99 6.35 25.18
CA ILE A 721 14.15 7.15 25.57
C ILE A 721 15.37 6.66 24.80
N ASP A 722 15.97 7.56 24.05
CA ASP A 722 17.21 7.34 23.32
C ASP A 722 18.38 7.79 24.22
N PRO A 723 19.23 6.85 24.68
CA PRO A 723 20.36 7.17 25.55
C PRO A 723 21.51 7.85 24.82
N GLU A 724 21.49 7.90 23.48
CA GLU A 724 22.53 8.57 22.70
C GLU A 724 22.39 10.09 22.82
N ALA A 725 23.45 10.76 23.31
CA ALA A 725 23.42 12.18 23.55
C ALA A 725 23.28 12.98 22.24
N PRO A 726 22.61 14.15 22.24
CA PRO A 726 22.65 15.09 21.13
C PRO A 726 24.09 15.37 20.74
N LEU A 727 24.48 14.98 19.53
CA LEU A 727 25.58 15.67 18.86
C LEU A 727 25.06 17.06 18.49
N GLN A 728 25.32 18.05 19.35
CA GLN A 728 25.15 19.44 18.97
C GLN A 728 26.11 19.70 17.82
N LEU A 729 25.55 19.83 16.62
CA LEU A 729 26.33 20.20 15.45
C LEU A 729 26.76 21.67 15.62
N PRO A 730 28.06 21.97 15.65
CA PRO A 730 28.58 23.34 15.68
C PRO A 730 28.38 24.07 14.34
N ILE A 731 27.86 23.39 13.31
CA ILE A 731 27.69 23.86 11.93
C ILE A 731 26.35 23.37 11.34
N THR A 732 25.76 24.12 10.41
CA THR A 732 24.45 23.78 9.79
C THR A 732 24.60 22.81 8.61
N SER A 733 23.52 22.10 8.25
CA SER A 733 23.50 21.24 7.05
C SER A 733 23.77 22.01 5.75
N GLU A 734 23.37 23.27 5.68
CA GLU A 734 23.61 24.15 4.52
C GLU A 734 25.11 24.50 4.41
N THR A 735 25.75 24.80 5.53
CA THR A 735 27.22 25.00 5.59
C THR A 735 27.95 23.75 5.09
N ILE A 736 27.51 22.56 5.51
CA ILE A 736 28.11 21.29 5.07
C ILE A 736 27.94 21.09 3.55
N GLN A 737 26.77 21.40 3.00
CA GLN A 737 26.53 21.32 1.55
C GLN A 737 27.48 22.24 0.77
N LYS A 738 27.68 23.49 1.22
CA LYS A 738 28.63 24.42 0.61
C LYS A 738 30.07 23.90 0.67
N VAL A 739 30.46 23.31 1.79
CA VAL A 739 31.79 22.69 1.97
C VAL A 739 32.01 21.53 1.01
N VAL A 740 31.00 20.68 0.83
CA VAL A 740 31.06 19.56 -0.12
C VAL A 740 31.24 20.07 -1.57
N GLN A 741 30.47 21.09 -1.98
CA GLN A 741 30.60 21.68 -3.31
C GLN A 741 31.98 22.31 -3.55
N LEU A 742 32.53 22.97 -2.52
CA LEU A 742 33.89 23.52 -2.57
C LEU A 742 34.94 22.40 -2.71
N ALA A 743 34.80 21.33 -1.93
CA ALA A 743 35.66 20.15 -1.99
C ALA A 743 35.64 19.50 -3.39
N GLU A 744 34.46 19.33 -3.99
CA GLU A 744 34.32 18.80 -5.36
C GLU A 744 35.10 19.66 -6.37
N LYS A 745 34.96 20.99 -6.31
CA LYS A 745 35.66 21.92 -7.18
C LYS A 745 37.19 21.83 -6.99
N ASN A 746 37.66 21.81 -5.74
CA ASN A 746 39.09 21.67 -5.42
C ASN A 746 39.67 20.37 -5.98
N ARG A 747 38.97 19.23 -5.79
CA ARG A 747 39.38 17.93 -6.33
C ARG A 747 39.39 17.90 -7.85
N GLN A 748 38.41 18.52 -8.52
CA GLN A 748 38.39 18.63 -9.98
C GLN A 748 39.58 19.42 -10.52
N GLU A 749 39.92 20.55 -9.90
CA GLU A 749 41.08 21.36 -10.29
C GLU A 749 42.41 20.64 -10.03
N GLN A 750 42.53 19.93 -8.92
CA GLN A 750 43.70 19.10 -8.62
C GLN A 750 43.90 18.01 -9.69
N ARG A 751 42.83 17.29 -10.07
CA ARG A 751 42.88 16.27 -11.12
C ARG A 751 43.28 16.83 -12.48
N LYS A 752 42.80 18.02 -12.84
CA LYS A 752 43.22 18.70 -14.09
C LYS A 752 44.72 18.98 -14.07
N ARG A 753 45.26 19.47 -12.95
CA ARG A 753 46.71 19.71 -12.76
C ARG A 753 47.52 18.42 -12.81
N GLU A 754 47.09 17.39 -12.11
CA GLU A 754 47.73 16.06 -12.11
C GLU A 754 47.75 15.47 -13.53
N SER A 755 46.62 15.49 -14.24
CA SER A 755 46.53 15.01 -15.63
C SER A 755 47.50 15.74 -16.58
N GLN A 756 47.60 17.06 -16.45
CA GLN A 756 48.56 17.85 -17.23
C GLN A 756 50.03 17.52 -16.87
N ASN A 757 50.33 17.34 -15.59
CA ASN A 757 51.67 16.96 -15.12
C ASN A 757 52.06 15.56 -15.57
N ILE A 758 51.13 14.59 -15.47
CA ILE A 758 51.31 13.23 -15.98
C ILE A 758 51.57 13.28 -17.49
N ARG A 759 50.77 14.01 -18.27
CA ARG A 759 50.98 14.17 -19.73
C ARG A 759 52.32 14.82 -20.08
N ARG A 760 52.84 15.73 -19.25
CA ARG A 760 54.14 16.37 -19.45
C ARG A 760 55.32 15.48 -19.06
N ASN A 761 55.17 14.65 -18.03
CA ASN A 761 56.28 13.95 -17.39
C ASN A 761 56.32 12.43 -17.65
N GLN A 762 55.25 11.81 -18.14
CA GLN A 762 55.26 10.39 -18.53
C GLN A 762 55.70 10.22 -19.99
N ARG A 763 56.77 9.44 -20.20
CA ARG A 763 57.09 8.85 -21.50
C ARG A 763 56.17 7.64 -21.74
N SER A 764 55.80 7.39 -22.99
CA SER A 764 54.94 6.26 -23.37
C SER A 764 55.62 4.92 -23.06
N PHE A 765 55.20 4.24 -21.99
CA PHE A 765 55.60 2.85 -21.71
C PHE A 765 55.05 1.94 -22.82
N GLN A 766 55.89 1.08 -23.39
CA GLN A 766 55.47 0.23 -24.51
C GLN A 766 54.93 -1.11 -24.01
N LYS A 767 54.07 -1.74 -24.82
CA LYS A 767 53.51 -3.06 -24.55
C LYS A 767 54.65 -4.09 -24.57
N GLY A 768 55.12 -4.48 -23.38
CA GLY A 768 56.30 -5.34 -23.18
C GLY A 768 57.17 -4.94 -21.99
N ASP A 769 57.05 -3.70 -21.49
CA ASP A 769 57.77 -3.26 -20.29
C ASP A 769 57.26 -3.99 -19.03
N PRO A 770 58.15 -4.45 -18.13
CA PRO A 770 57.75 -5.07 -16.86
C PRO A 770 56.84 -4.16 -16.01
N LEU A 771 57.07 -2.84 -16.05
CA LEU A 771 56.24 -1.85 -15.38
C LEU A 771 54.86 -1.68 -16.04
N PHE A 772 54.77 -1.85 -17.35
CA PHE A 772 53.48 -1.85 -18.07
C PHE A 772 52.66 -3.11 -17.75
N ALA A 773 53.33 -4.26 -17.68
CA ALA A 773 52.70 -5.52 -17.25
C ALA A 773 52.23 -5.43 -15.79
N TYR A 774 53.08 -4.95 -14.88
CA TYR A 774 52.75 -4.77 -13.47
C TYR A 774 51.59 -3.77 -13.26
N SER A 775 51.62 -2.61 -13.92
CA SER A 775 50.51 -1.63 -13.85
C SER A 775 49.22 -2.14 -14.49
N SER A 776 49.31 -3.04 -15.46
CA SER A 776 48.14 -3.73 -16.02
C SER A 776 47.55 -4.75 -15.05
N MET A 777 48.39 -5.47 -14.29
CA MET A 777 47.96 -6.40 -13.24
C MET A 777 47.39 -5.67 -12.01
N MET A 778 47.91 -4.49 -11.70
CA MET A 778 47.48 -3.63 -10.58
C MET A 778 46.43 -2.60 -11.00
N ARG A 779 45.84 -2.74 -12.19
CA ARG A 779 44.84 -1.78 -12.70
C ARG A 779 43.61 -1.84 -11.82
N ALA A 780 43.32 -0.73 -11.14
CA ALA A 780 42.08 -0.57 -10.39
C ALA A 780 40.86 -0.75 -11.31
N LYS A 781 39.87 -1.52 -10.84
CA LYS A 781 38.56 -1.65 -11.49
C LYS A 781 37.85 -0.29 -11.55
N LYS A 782 36.88 -0.13 -12.45
CA LYS A 782 36.16 1.14 -12.66
C LYS A 782 35.50 1.60 -11.35
N GLU A 783 34.89 0.66 -10.66
CA GLU A 783 34.14 0.83 -9.42
C GLU A 783 35.05 1.26 -8.27
N ALA A 784 36.27 0.72 -8.19
CA ALA A 784 37.26 1.12 -7.19
C ALA A 784 37.73 2.58 -7.40
N LYS A 785 37.78 3.06 -8.64
CA LYS A 785 38.14 4.45 -8.96
C LYS A 785 37.01 5.43 -8.63
N GLU A 786 35.77 4.98 -8.68
CA GLU A 786 34.58 5.75 -8.31
C GLU A 786 34.41 5.84 -6.80
N ILE A 787 34.64 4.74 -6.07
CA ILE A 787 34.72 4.76 -4.59
C ILE A 787 35.84 5.69 -4.10
N ALA A 788 37.01 5.65 -4.76
CA ALA A 788 38.12 6.53 -4.46
C ALA A 788 37.77 8.00 -4.73
N GLN A 789 37.01 8.30 -5.79
CA GLN A 789 36.55 9.66 -6.10
C GLN A 789 35.78 10.28 -4.96
N VAL A 790 34.83 9.53 -4.40
CA VAL A 790 34.04 10.09 -3.32
C VAL A 790 34.80 10.13 -2.02
N SER A 791 35.61 9.11 -1.72
CA SER A 791 36.49 9.13 -0.56
C SER A 791 37.41 10.36 -0.56
N GLU A 792 37.90 10.77 -1.75
CA GLU A 792 38.67 11.99 -1.94
C GLU A 792 37.88 13.27 -1.69
N ILE A 793 36.61 13.33 -2.11
CA ILE A 793 35.73 14.48 -1.85
C ILE A 793 35.44 14.59 -0.36
N LEU A 794 35.07 13.49 0.29
CA LEU A 794 34.78 13.46 1.73
C LEU A 794 36.01 13.81 2.58
N LEU A 795 37.19 13.33 2.18
CA LEU A 795 38.45 13.69 2.84
C LEU A 795 38.75 15.18 2.70
N GLU A 796 38.54 15.75 1.51
CA GLU A 796 38.74 17.17 1.27
C GLU A 796 37.73 18.03 2.03
N SER A 797 36.45 17.62 2.07
CA SER A 797 35.44 18.25 2.92
C SER A 797 35.84 18.22 4.40
N THR A 798 36.36 17.09 4.87
CA THR A 798 36.84 16.95 6.25
C THR A 798 38.01 17.90 6.54
N ARG A 799 38.93 18.08 5.59
CA ARG A 799 40.04 19.03 5.71
C ARG A 799 39.58 20.48 5.79
N ILE A 800 38.61 20.87 4.96
CA ILE A 800 38.02 22.22 4.97
C ILE A 800 37.38 22.50 6.33
N LEU A 801 36.61 21.54 6.88
CA LEU A 801 35.99 21.65 8.20
C LEU A 801 37.00 21.67 9.35
N PHE A 802 38.07 20.88 9.25
CA PHE A 802 39.13 20.81 10.25
C PHE A 802 39.93 22.12 10.32
N ARG A 803 40.22 22.73 9.17
CA ARG A 803 41.00 23.97 9.08
C ARG A 803 40.18 25.23 9.38
N GLY A 804 38.85 25.16 9.33
CA GLY A 804 37.97 26.32 9.51
C GLY A 804 38.15 27.36 8.40
N GLU A 805 38.19 26.93 7.14
CA GLU A 805 38.38 27.85 6.00
C GLU A 805 37.13 28.72 5.77
N THR A 806 37.33 29.95 5.30
CA THR A 806 36.23 30.85 4.91
C THR A 806 35.63 30.39 3.58
N LEU A 807 34.32 30.24 3.53
CA LEU A 807 33.61 29.88 2.31
C LEU A 807 33.60 31.05 1.29
N PRO A 808 33.37 30.77 -0.02
CA PRO A 808 33.41 31.80 -1.07
C PRO A 808 32.41 32.96 -0.90
N ASP A 809 31.37 32.77 -0.10
CA ASP A 809 30.34 33.73 0.27
C ASP A 809 30.67 34.53 1.55
N GLY A 810 31.81 34.28 2.18
CA GLY A 810 32.30 35.00 3.36
C GLY A 810 31.87 34.39 4.70
N GLU A 811 31.23 33.22 4.71
CA GLU A 811 30.87 32.48 5.93
C GLU A 811 32.14 31.86 6.56
N GLU A 812 32.42 32.19 7.83
CA GLU A 812 33.53 31.61 8.61
C GLU A 812 33.11 30.31 9.28
N ILE A 813 33.80 29.23 8.97
CA ILE A 813 33.55 27.92 9.58
C ILE A 813 34.39 27.80 10.86
N PRO A 814 33.79 27.45 12.02
CA PRO A 814 34.58 27.17 13.22
C PRO A 814 35.47 25.95 12.99
N ALA A 815 36.76 26.04 13.31
CA ALA A 815 37.67 24.90 13.22
C ALA A 815 37.21 23.77 14.15
N LEU A 816 36.89 22.60 13.59
CA LEU A 816 36.39 21.45 14.33
C LEU A 816 37.52 20.44 14.58
N ASP A 817 37.63 19.93 15.80
CA ASP A 817 38.58 18.87 16.09
C ASP A 817 38.15 17.54 15.45
N ILE A 818 39.12 16.65 15.21
CA ILE A 818 38.87 15.40 14.49
C ILE A 818 37.91 14.48 15.25
N THR A 819 37.92 14.55 16.58
CA THR A 819 36.99 13.79 17.45
C THR A 819 35.56 14.24 17.23
N SER A 820 35.31 15.56 17.15
CA SER A 820 33.99 16.08 16.81
C SER A 820 33.59 15.68 15.40
N LEU A 821 34.47 15.82 14.40
CA LEU A 821 34.17 15.43 13.02
C LEU A 821 33.82 13.94 12.87
N GLN A 822 34.53 13.05 13.58
CA GLN A 822 34.27 11.61 13.58
C GLN A 822 32.92 11.23 14.21
N ASN A 823 32.45 12.01 15.18
CA ASN A 823 31.13 11.80 15.79
C ASN A 823 30.01 12.46 14.95
N ILE A 824 30.30 13.57 14.27
CA ILE A 824 29.34 14.39 13.52
C ILE A 824 29.04 13.82 12.12
N LEU A 825 30.08 13.55 11.32
CA LEU A 825 29.95 13.24 9.89
C LEU A 825 29.17 11.95 9.58
N PRO A 826 29.24 10.86 10.38
CA PRO A 826 28.46 9.65 10.10
C PRO A 826 26.94 9.83 10.18
N ASN A 827 26.47 10.88 10.87
CA ASN A 827 25.05 11.17 11.07
C ASN A 827 24.47 12.14 10.03
N ILE A 828 25.30 12.60 9.08
CA ILE A 828 24.89 13.49 8.00
C ILE A 828 24.79 12.67 6.71
N ASP A 829 23.59 12.57 6.16
CA ASP A 829 23.37 11.90 4.88
C ASP A 829 23.88 12.75 3.71
N VAL A 830 25.18 12.63 3.45
CA VAL A 830 25.88 13.32 2.36
C VAL A 830 25.48 12.85 0.95
N SER A 831 24.66 11.79 0.82
CA SER A 831 24.20 11.27 -0.47
C SER A 831 23.30 12.23 -1.25
N THR A 832 22.76 13.23 -0.56
CA THR A 832 21.94 14.30 -1.13
C THR A 832 22.76 15.41 -1.80
N PHE A 833 24.07 15.51 -1.51
CA PHE A 833 24.91 16.64 -1.93
C PHE A 833 26.15 16.24 -2.70
N VAL A 834 26.75 15.10 -2.37
CA VAL A 834 27.77 14.46 -3.19
C VAL A 834 27.03 13.67 -4.26
N ALA A 835 27.27 13.96 -5.53
CA ALA A 835 26.60 13.38 -6.69
C ALA A 835 25.93 12.00 -6.43
N ASN A 836 24.63 11.93 -6.71
CA ASN A 836 23.73 10.79 -6.53
C ASN A 836 24.44 9.44 -6.34
N TYR A 837 24.63 9.04 -5.08
CA TYR A 837 25.26 7.76 -4.70
C TYR A 837 24.44 6.53 -5.13
N THR A 838 23.31 6.69 -5.81
CA THR A 838 22.61 5.56 -6.43
C THR A 838 23.20 5.14 -7.77
N ALA A 839 24.11 5.94 -8.37
CA ALA A 839 24.79 5.61 -9.63
C ALA A 839 25.96 4.61 -9.47
N PHE A 840 26.16 4.00 -8.30
CA PHE A 840 27.14 2.92 -8.10
C PHE A 840 26.69 1.58 -8.72
N LEU A 841 25.49 1.53 -9.28
CA LEU A 841 24.93 0.35 -9.94
C LEU A 841 24.31 0.74 -11.29
N SER A 842 25.20 0.82 -12.28
CA SER A 842 24.97 0.85 -13.73
C SER A 842 24.68 2.21 -14.37
N GLU A 843 25.22 2.38 -15.59
CA GLU A 843 24.55 3.22 -16.60
C GLU A 843 24.74 2.80 -18.07
N ASP A 844 25.74 1.99 -18.48
CA ASP A 844 25.99 1.83 -19.94
C ASP A 844 25.95 0.39 -20.53
N GLY A 845 25.64 -0.65 -19.76
CA GLY A 845 25.45 -1.99 -20.31
C GLY A 845 26.74 -2.69 -20.80
N GLN A 846 26.70 -4.02 -20.72
CA GLN A 846 27.77 -4.97 -21.08
C GLN A 846 28.96 -5.07 -20.09
N ALA A 847 28.67 -5.54 -18.86
CA ALA A 847 29.60 -6.39 -18.12
C ALA A 847 28.80 -7.35 -17.23
N THR A 848 29.11 -8.64 -17.28
CA THR A 848 28.50 -9.68 -16.44
C THR A 848 28.77 -9.39 -14.98
N ALA A 849 27.74 -9.57 -14.14
CA ALA A 849 27.80 -9.42 -12.69
C ALA A 849 28.94 -10.26 -12.08
N ASP A 850 30.10 -9.67 -11.89
CA ASP A 850 31.13 -10.25 -11.03
C ASP A 850 30.59 -10.22 -9.59
N GLU A 851 30.49 -11.41 -8.99
CA GLU A 851 29.93 -11.78 -7.68
C GLU A 851 30.48 -11.04 -6.44
N CYS A 852 31.33 -10.02 -6.62
CA CYS A 852 32.09 -9.37 -5.56
C CYS A 852 31.51 -8.05 -5.05
N LEU A 853 30.43 -7.52 -5.65
CA LEU A 853 29.80 -6.28 -5.19
C LEU A 853 28.48 -6.58 -4.46
N PRO A 854 28.29 -6.07 -3.23
CA PRO A 854 27.08 -6.33 -2.46
C PRO A 854 25.88 -5.63 -3.11
N LYS A 855 24.86 -6.40 -3.47
CA LYS A 855 23.49 -5.86 -3.47
C LYS A 855 23.13 -5.62 -2.00
N MET A 856 22.78 -4.39 -1.63
CA MET A 856 22.26 -4.09 -0.31
C MET A 856 20.87 -4.72 -0.18
N LEU A 857 20.85 -5.99 0.22
CA LEU A 857 19.65 -6.76 0.53
C LEU A 857 19.64 -7.01 2.05
N PRO A 858 18.46 -7.12 2.69
CA PRO A 858 18.38 -7.58 4.07
C PRO A 858 19.05 -8.93 4.24
N CYS A 859 19.65 -9.14 5.40
CA CYS A 859 20.31 -10.41 5.66
C CYS A 859 19.31 -11.54 5.72
N ASP A 860 19.38 -12.42 4.73
CA ASP A 860 18.74 -13.70 4.78
C ASP A 860 19.47 -14.59 5.79
N HIS A 861 18.95 -14.60 7.01
CA HIS A 861 19.43 -15.43 8.11
C HIS A 861 19.18 -16.93 7.88
N THR A 862 18.46 -17.31 6.82
CA THR A 862 18.21 -18.71 6.45
C THR A 862 19.20 -19.24 5.41
N SER A 863 20.04 -18.38 4.82
CA SER A 863 21.06 -18.79 3.86
C SER A 863 22.12 -19.69 4.49
N ARG A 864 22.39 -20.84 3.85
CA ARG A 864 23.39 -21.83 4.32
C ARG A 864 24.85 -21.44 4.05
N TYR A 865 25.09 -20.50 3.14
CA TYR A 865 26.44 -20.17 2.66
C TYR A 865 26.76 -18.69 2.87
N ARG A 866 28.04 -18.41 3.14
CA ARG A 866 28.58 -17.04 3.23
C ARG A 866 28.50 -16.36 1.87
N THR A 867 28.29 -15.05 1.87
CA THR A 867 28.37 -14.27 0.63
C THR A 867 29.84 -14.07 0.25
N TYR A 868 30.12 -14.00 -1.06
CA TYR A 868 31.47 -13.74 -1.58
C TYR A 868 31.97 -12.32 -1.25
N SER A 869 31.05 -11.36 -1.16
CA SER A 869 31.36 -9.99 -0.72
C SER A 869 31.65 -9.93 0.78
N GLY A 870 31.12 -10.83 1.59
CA GLY A 870 31.21 -10.75 3.05
C GLY A 870 30.03 -10.03 3.71
N TRP A 871 29.12 -9.46 2.91
CA TRP A 871 27.85 -8.90 3.36
C TRP A 871 27.00 -9.97 4.07
N CYS A 872 26.39 -9.63 5.21
CA CYS A 872 25.55 -10.52 6.02
C CYS A 872 26.24 -11.75 6.62
N ASN A 873 27.57 -11.84 6.56
CA ASN A 873 28.31 -12.83 7.34
C ASN A 873 28.23 -12.56 8.86
N ASN A 874 27.85 -11.33 9.25
CA ASN A 874 27.45 -10.95 10.60
C ASN A 874 25.99 -10.45 10.56
N LEU A 875 25.05 -11.26 11.05
CA LEU A 875 23.62 -10.96 11.00
C LEU A 875 23.22 -9.75 11.87
N LYS A 876 24.00 -9.46 12.92
CA LYS A 876 23.76 -8.29 13.79
C LYS A 876 24.30 -7.00 13.16
N PHE A 877 25.41 -7.10 12.44
CA PHE A 877 26.06 -5.98 11.75
C PHE A 877 26.43 -6.39 10.31
N PRO A 878 25.46 -6.36 9.38
CA PRO A 878 25.57 -6.92 8.02
C PRO A 878 26.80 -6.50 7.21
N HIS A 879 27.31 -5.31 7.47
CA HIS A 879 28.44 -4.70 6.77
C HIS A 879 29.80 -5.10 7.33
N TYR A 880 29.85 -5.81 8.46
CA TYR A 880 31.12 -6.21 9.09
C TYR A 880 31.80 -7.33 8.31
N GLY A 881 33.04 -7.09 7.90
CA GLY A 881 33.84 -8.06 7.13
C GLY A 881 33.51 -8.09 5.64
N ASN A 882 32.74 -7.10 5.15
CA ASN A 882 32.45 -6.92 3.74
C ASN A 882 33.68 -6.43 2.96
N ALA A 883 33.79 -6.85 1.70
CA ALA A 883 34.77 -6.37 0.75
C ALA A 883 34.45 -4.93 0.33
N PHE A 884 35.47 -4.18 -0.07
CA PHE A 884 35.35 -2.77 -0.47
C PHE A 884 34.89 -1.81 0.65
N THR A 885 35.04 -2.19 1.92
CA THR A 885 34.92 -1.27 3.07
C THR A 885 36.28 -0.69 3.48
N PRO A 886 36.33 0.47 4.15
CA PRO A 886 37.57 0.98 4.72
C PRO A 886 38.25 -0.04 5.64
N LEU A 887 39.58 -0.08 5.63
CA LEU A 887 40.34 -0.89 6.57
C LEU A 887 40.17 -0.32 7.99
N ARG A 888 39.95 -1.22 8.96
CA ARG A 888 39.90 -0.82 10.37
C ARG A 888 41.31 -0.64 10.90
N HIS A 889 41.58 0.53 11.45
CA HIS A 889 42.82 0.76 12.18
C HIS A 889 42.71 0.14 13.59
N LEU A 890 43.79 -0.49 14.06
CA LEU A 890 43.91 -0.99 15.43
C LEU A 890 44.20 0.14 16.44
N THR A 891 44.71 1.26 15.96
CA THR A 891 45.03 2.47 16.73
C THR A 891 44.59 3.70 15.93
N PRO A 892 44.35 4.86 16.54
CA PRO A 892 44.08 6.08 15.79
C PRO A 892 45.14 6.32 14.69
N PRO A 893 44.73 6.74 13.48
CA PRO A 893 45.68 7.08 12.44
C PRO A 893 46.48 8.32 12.87
N VAL A 894 47.79 8.30 12.60
CA VAL A 894 48.69 9.43 12.87
C VAL A 894 49.15 9.95 11.51
N TYR A 895 48.73 11.17 11.18
CA TYR A 895 49.20 11.93 10.04
C TYR A 895 49.98 13.16 10.53
N ASP A 896 50.80 13.74 9.66
CA ASP A 896 51.63 14.91 10.01
C ASP A 896 50.82 16.23 10.03
N ASP A 897 49.65 16.23 9.40
CA ASP A 897 48.60 17.26 9.51
C ASP A 897 47.65 16.96 10.68
#